data_AF-A0A3D8TWU6-F1
#
_entry.id   AF-A0A3D8TWU6-F1
#
_cell.length_a   1.000
_cell.length_b   1.000
_cell.length_c   1.000
_cell.angle_alpha   90.00
_cell.angle_beta   90.00
_cell.angle_gamma   90.00
#
_symmetry.space_group_name_H-M   'P 1'
#
loop_
_entity.id
_entity.type
_entity.pdbx_description
1 polymer ?
#
loop_
_entity_poly.entity_id
_entity_poly.type
_entity_poly.pdbx_seq_one_letter_code
_entity_poly.pdbx_strand_id
1 'polypeptide(L)'
;LERLADAAMAHTERTRATWTLSNIRAEAERLLADIRLDPTARADTANQVAELAIRRCVKITPTRYRAGQAGDDPALVSRAGRSTFDDPTLDRYTSQTILDMEKRVMATFGRTDPLAWGPGEGTRLIQSMRAGGNRLSDDQAKAAAYLLENPHAASALIGPAGTGKTTTMLAVARAWETRHGRGSVLGLTLSVRARDELADSIGTNAITIAKLLDNVSERHRAQTDDLRREFRCRLAAARTPAERDRIRRAISESDAREQAGLIHPGQLVIVDEAGMVGTPELDAIAELCERAGARLALTGDPMQLDAPAAPGGLLAWAEREHRCATLTSLWRFRSDPGLWANDPDGGRARWADEGKATLRLRAGGDRAKPDSVEACRRLVAEYAAHHRLHWGEDRECEEEAYRMTLQWQKTGKTTLLVAGTNEQVRAMNQRTILERRVLGLSDGDPSRLATLSDGLKIGAGDRIVSRANDHQVRGPDGHRIENGMAFTVTRIDTDAIACRDADGRQWTIPRDWAKTNCEAGYATTIHKSQGMTVDRCAAMFPSDARVPCNLQYVAATRGREENHLLYACKDEKTRQTEAMLSGSDTDPEAIARQRMLSTLLTRPDTRTATETRIDEHEERYSLTRLLREHDYAAGLIAGPHLEAKLRQCHNPGIVSMITRSPNWEWLRALWSRAWMTDPKRAMAIVSRDISPKDEHGNRQDPAAVMAGRLSSGLLDRLNGAVRDDWTAGIIPPIKASGNTAALDLVRQNELLITQRADALARQAATGEQPWSRTVMETARKHGDHNLLRDVAIYRDMWHIDDPDRPIGQRPPGRSGRQEQHWCNLDARITGQGSGVVNPGKTRKANRNRTENPTPRVETPNPAAMEERNPQWKTRQEPSSNNSPDGPTQ
;
A
#
# COMPACT_ATOMS: atom_id res chain seq x y z
N LEU A 1 26.70 -16.21 -19.17
CA LEU A 1 26.51 -15.25 -18.07
C LEU A 1 25.89 -13.96 -18.57
N GLU A 2 26.52 -13.21 -19.49
CA GLU A 2 25.99 -11.91 -19.95
C GLU A 2 24.54 -11.94 -20.46
N ARG A 3 24.18 -12.89 -21.32
CA ARG A 3 22.80 -13.08 -21.79
C ARG A 3 21.80 -13.36 -20.65
N LEU A 4 22.24 -14.09 -19.62
CA LEU A 4 21.41 -14.37 -18.45
C LEU A 4 21.25 -13.11 -17.58
N ALA A 5 22.29 -12.29 -17.49
CA ALA A 5 22.23 -11.01 -16.79
C ALA A 5 21.25 -10.03 -17.47
N ASP A 6 21.30 -9.93 -18.81
CA ASP A 6 20.33 -9.15 -19.58
C ASP A 6 18.90 -9.65 -19.39
N ALA A 7 18.69 -10.98 -19.44
CA ALA A 7 17.37 -11.57 -19.23
C ALA A 7 16.85 -11.35 -17.81
N ALA A 8 17.71 -11.46 -16.79
CA ALA A 8 17.36 -11.22 -15.39
C ALA A 8 16.98 -9.75 -15.16
N MET A 9 17.77 -8.83 -15.70
CA MET A 9 17.47 -7.39 -15.65
C MET A 9 16.14 -7.09 -16.35
N ALA A 10 15.95 -7.55 -17.60
CA ALA A 10 14.74 -7.28 -18.38
C ALA A 10 13.47 -7.90 -17.75
N HIS A 11 13.58 -9.04 -17.06
CA HIS A 11 12.45 -9.60 -16.30
C HIS A 11 12.14 -8.78 -15.04
N THR A 12 13.17 -8.33 -14.32
CA THR A 12 13.00 -7.49 -13.13
C THR A 12 12.39 -6.13 -13.51
N GLU A 13 12.90 -5.50 -14.55
CA GLU A 13 12.41 -4.23 -15.10
C GLU A 13 10.94 -4.30 -15.54
N ARG A 14 10.52 -5.43 -16.14
CA ARG A 14 9.12 -5.63 -16.52
C ARG A 14 8.17 -5.80 -15.34
N THR A 15 8.66 -6.10 -14.14
CA THR A 15 7.78 -6.47 -13.01
C THR A 15 7.84 -5.50 -11.84
N ARG A 16 8.87 -4.64 -11.76
CA ARG A 16 9.12 -3.78 -10.59
C ARG A 16 9.66 -2.41 -11.01
N ALA A 17 9.23 -1.35 -10.32
CA ALA A 17 9.81 -0.02 -10.47
C ALA A 17 11.22 0.07 -9.86
N THR A 18 11.42 -0.55 -8.70
CA THR A 18 12.71 -0.64 -8.00
C THR A 18 12.96 -2.04 -7.45
N TRP A 19 14.22 -2.40 -7.29
CA TRP A 19 14.63 -3.74 -6.85
C TRP A 19 15.95 -3.73 -6.07
N THR A 20 16.19 -4.78 -5.29
CA THR A 20 17.47 -5.04 -4.62
C THR A 20 18.25 -6.15 -5.34
N LEU A 21 19.49 -6.38 -4.92
CA LEU A 21 20.31 -7.50 -5.42
C LEU A 21 19.63 -8.85 -5.23
N SER A 22 18.94 -9.05 -4.10
CA SER A 22 18.20 -10.29 -3.83
C SER A 22 17.08 -10.53 -4.83
N ASN A 23 16.44 -9.48 -5.35
CA ASN A 23 15.40 -9.63 -6.37
C ASN A 23 15.98 -10.11 -7.70
N ILE A 24 17.03 -9.46 -8.20
CA ILE A 24 17.71 -9.89 -9.43
C ILE A 24 18.27 -11.31 -9.27
N ARG A 25 18.87 -11.62 -8.11
CA ARG A 25 19.37 -12.98 -7.84
C ARG A 25 18.25 -14.01 -7.90
N ALA A 26 17.07 -13.72 -7.36
CA ALA A 26 15.92 -14.61 -7.48
C ALA A 26 15.51 -14.83 -8.95
N GLU A 27 15.57 -13.79 -9.79
CA GLU A 27 15.35 -13.97 -11.25
C GLU A 27 16.45 -14.79 -11.91
N ALA A 28 17.71 -14.59 -11.52
CA ALA A 28 18.81 -15.42 -11.99
C ALA A 28 18.61 -16.90 -11.62
N GLU A 29 18.18 -17.19 -10.39
CA GLU A 29 17.86 -18.55 -9.94
C GLU A 29 16.72 -19.17 -10.75
N ARG A 30 15.67 -18.40 -11.10
CA ARG A 30 14.58 -18.87 -11.97
C ARG A 30 15.07 -19.18 -13.39
N LEU A 31 15.89 -18.31 -13.97
CA LEU A 31 16.46 -18.53 -15.30
C LEU A 31 17.42 -19.74 -15.34
N LEU A 32 18.05 -20.05 -14.20
CA LEU A 32 18.92 -21.22 -14.04
C LEU A 32 18.16 -22.50 -13.68
N ALA A 33 16.84 -22.44 -13.42
CA ALA A 33 16.06 -23.58 -12.94
C ALA A 33 16.09 -24.76 -13.92
N ASP A 34 15.99 -24.47 -15.22
CA ASP A 34 16.01 -25.48 -16.29
C ASP A 34 17.45 -25.88 -16.70
N ILE A 35 18.47 -25.28 -16.07
CA ILE A 35 19.87 -25.57 -16.35
C ILE A 35 20.42 -26.53 -15.29
N ARG A 36 20.92 -27.67 -15.76
CA ARG A 36 21.49 -28.71 -14.90
C ARG A 36 22.86 -28.25 -14.38
N LEU A 37 22.89 -27.86 -13.11
CA LEU A 37 24.08 -27.44 -12.36
C LEU A 37 24.09 -28.14 -11.01
N ASP A 38 25.29 -28.34 -10.45
CA ASP A 38 25.45 -28.67 -9.03
C ASP A 38 24.85 -27.55 -8.15
N PRO A 39 24.26 -27.85 -6.97
CA PRO A 39 23.66 -26.82 -6.11
C PRO A 39 24.60 -25.66 -5.74
N THR A 40 25.88 -25.94 -5.47
CA THR A 40 26.86 -24.91 -5.13
C THR A 40 27.20 -24.05 -6.35
N ALA A 41 27.50 -24.70 -7.48
CA ALA A 41 27.74 -24.02 -8.75
C ALA A 41 26.54 -23.18 -9.21
N ARG A 42 25.30 -23.63 -8.92
CA ARG A 42 24.08 -22.86 -9.21
C ARG A 42 24.03 -21.58 -8.39
N ALA A 43 24.30 -21.65 -7.09
CA ALA A 43 24.31 -20.48 -6.22
C ALA A 43 25.37 -19.46 -6.66
N ASP A 44 26.58 -19.93 -6.96
CA ASP A 44 27.68 -19.07 -7.44
C ASP A 44 27.35 -18.45 -8.80
N THR A 45 26.79 -19.23 -9.72
CA THR A 45 26.36 -18.74 -11.04
C THR A 45 25.25 -17.69 -10.89
N ALA A 46 24.28 -17.91 -10.00
CA ALA A 46 23.22 -16.94 -9.73
C ALA A 46 23.77 -15.63 -9.17
N ASN A 47 24.74 -15.68 -8.25
CA ASN A 47 25.43 -14.51 -7.72
C ASN A 47 26.18 -13.76 -8.84
N GLN A 48 26.94 -14.47 -9.68
CA GLN A 48 27.66 -13.86 -10.81
C GLN A 48 26.71 -13.19 -11.81
N VAL A 49 25.60 -13.84 -12.16
CA VAL A 49 24.57 -13.26 -13.04
C VAL A 49 23.97 -12.00 -12.40
N ALA A 50 23.66 -12.04 -11.10
CA ALA A 50 23.08 -10.91 -10.40
C ALA A 50 24.03 -9.71 -10.30
N GLU A 51 25.31 -9.95 -9.99
CA GLU A 51 26.34 -8.90 -9.96
C GLU A 51 26.58 -8.27 -11.34
N LEU A 52 26.59 -9.08 -12.41
CA LEU A 52 26.71 -8.56 -13.78
C LEU A 52 25.49 -7.72 -14.17
N ALA A 53 24.28 -8.18 -13.82
CA ALA A 53 23.05 -7.45 -14.09
C ALA A 53 23.00 -6.10 -13.37
N ILE A 54 23.38 -6.06 -12.09
CA ILE A 54 23.39 -4.81 -11.31
C ILE A 54 24.32 -3.75 -11.88
N ARG A 55 25.46 -4.13 -12.46
CA ARG A 55 26.39 -3.16 -13.09
C ARG A 55 25.74 -2.38 -14.23
N ARG A 56 24.64 -2.88 -14.79
CA ARG A 56 23.83 -2.22 -15.85
C ARG A 56 22.65 -1.42 -15.29
N CYS A 57 22.31 -1.64 -14.02
CA CYS A 57 21.22 -0.92 -13.36
C CYS A 57 21.69 0.45 -12.85
N VAL A 58 20.73 1.37 -12.69
CA VAL A 58 20.93 2.65 -12.04
C VAL A 58 20.73 2.45 -10.53
N LYS A 59 21.80 2.65 -9.76
CA LYS A 59 21.71 2.68 -8.30
C LYS A 59 21.03 3.97 -7.85
N ILE A 60 19.92 3.87 -7.13
CA ILE A 60 19.14 5.03 -6.66
C ILE A 60 19.41 5.36 -5.18
N THR A 61 19.85 4.37 -4.42
CA THR A 61 20.38 4.59 -3.07
C THR A 61 21.69 5.37 -3.15
N PRO A 62 21.87 6.50 -2.44
CA PRO A 62 23.15 7.21 -2.41
C PRO A 62 24.24 6.41 -1.68
N THR A 63 25.49 6.58 -2.11
CA THR A 63 26.69 6.15 -1.36
C THR A 63 27.34 7.39 -0.77
N ARG A 64 27.36 7.48 0.56
CA ARG A 64 27.73 8.66 1.34
C ARG A 64 29.15 8.55 1.91
N TYR A 65 29.53 7.36 2.35
CA TYR A 65 30.76 7.12 3.10
C TYR A 65 31.77 6.28 2.34
N ARG A 66 33.05 6.55 2.59
CA ARG A 66 34.18 5.71 2.19
C ARG A 66 34.65 4.93 3.41
N ALA A 67 34.81 3.62 3.26
CA ALA A 67 35.30 2.73 4.33
C ALA A 67 36.78 2.97 4.71
N GLY A 68 37.55 3.69 3.87
CA GLY A 68 38.94 4.04 4.17
C GLY A 68 39.82 2.80 4.44
N GLN A 69 40.75 2.92 5.40
CA GLN A 69 41.62 1.83 5.87
C GLN A 69 41.02 1.03 7.05
N ALA A 70 39.69 0.97 7.17
CA ALA A 70 39.04 0.26 8.29
C ALA A 70 39.28 -1.27 8.30
N GLY A 71 39.86 -1.83 7.23
CA GLY A 71 40.09 -3.27 7.10
C GLY A 71 38.76 -4.04 7.15
N ASP A 72 38.77 -5.18 7.84
CA ASP A 72 37.60 -6.05 8.02
C ASP A 72 36.86 -5.79 9.36
N ASP A 73 36.98 -4.59 9.95
CA ASP A 73 36.27 -4.26 11.19
C ASP A 73 34.75 -4.25 10.93
N PRO A 74 33.98 -5.23 11.47
CA PRO A 74 32.56 -5.35 11.18
C PRO A 74 31.73 -4.19 11.78
N ALA A 75 32.29 -3.40 12.71
CA ALA A 75 31.63 -2.21 13.22
C ALA A 75 31.62 -1.06 12.22
N LEU A 76 32.58 -1.01 11.30
CA LEU A 76 32.75 0.10 10.34
C LEU A 76 32.54 -0.32 8.90
N VAL A 77 32.79 -1.58 8.57
CA VAL A 77 32.78 -2.13 7.23
C VAL A 77 31.86 -3.34 7.16
N SER A 78 30.96 -3.34 6.18
CA SER A 78 30.12 -4.49 5.87
C SER A 78 30.94 -5.60 5.23
N ARG A 79 30.39 -6.82 5.17
CA ARG A 79 31.05 -7.98 4.52
C ARG A 79 31.42 -7.73 3.05
N ALA A 80 30.80 -6.74 2.40
CA ALA A 80 31.07 -6.36 1.02
C ALA A 80 32.13 -5.24 0.89
N GLY A 81 32.88 -4.94 1.96
CA GLY A 81 33.98 -3.96 1.92
C GLY A 81 33.54 -2.49 1.85
N ARG A 82 32.27 -2.20 2.16
CA ARG A 82 31.69 -0.84 2.16
C ARG A 82 31.38 -0.40 3.59
N SER A 83 31.19 0.90 3.82
CA SER A 83 30.79 1.37 5.16
C SER A 83 29.50 0.68 5.62
N THR A 84 29.44 0.30 6.90
CA THR A 84 28.22 -0.26 7.52
C THR A 84 27.00 0.65 7.37
N PHE A 85 27.20 1.98 7.24
CA PHE A 85 26.11 2.93 7.01
C PHE A 85 25.56 2.93 5.57
N ASP A 86 26.31 2.39 4.61
CA ASP A 86 25.94 2.28 3.19
C ASP A 86 26.10 0.84 2.68
N ASP A 87 25.57 -0.10 3.46
CA ASP A 87 25.60 -1.54 3.17
C ASP A 87 25.00 -1.83 1.77
N PRO A 88 25.77 -2.45 0.85
CA PRO A 88 25.30 -2.78 -0.49
C PRO A 88 24.09 -3.71 -0.54
N THR A 89 23.86 -4.51 0.50
CA THR A 89 22.69 -5.40 0.57
C THR A 89 21.37 -4.64 0.69
N LEU A 90 21.43 -3.39 1.16
CA LEU A 90 20.31 -2.46 1.28
C LEU A 90 20.24 -1.47 0.10
N ASP A 91 21.10 -1.61 -0.90
CA ASP A 91 21.04 -0.76 -2.10
C ASP A 91 19.81 -1.10 -2.94
N ARG A 92 19.09 -0.05 -3.34
CA ARG A 92 18.01 -0.12 -4.32
C ARG A 92 18.50 0.35 -5.69
N TYR A 93 17.96 -0.30 -6.72
CA TYR A 93 18.30 -0.12 -8.11
C TYR A 93 17.03 0.02 -8.96
N THR A 94 17.17 0.61 -10.14
CA THR A 94 16.16 0.71 -11.20
C THR A 94 16.86 0.69 -12.57
N SER A 95 16.13 0.86 -13.68
CA SER A 95 16.69 1.07 -15.02
C SER A 95 16.58 2.55 -15.43
N GLN A 96 17.48 2.99 -16.30
CA GLN A 96 17.37 4.34 -16.89
C GLN A 96 16.07 4.48 -17.70
N THR A 97 15.66 3.40 -18.37
CA THR A 97 14.41 3.31 -19.12
C THR A 97 13.19 3.66 -18.26
N ILE A 98 13.05 3.05 -17.06
CA ILE A 98 11.93 3.33 -16.15
C ILE A 98 11.96 4.80 -15.73
N LEU A 99 13.11 5.32 -15.33
CA LEU A 99 13.23 6.73 -14.93
C LEU A 99 12.85 7.69 -16.07
N ASP A 100 13.22 7.37 -17.31
CA ASP A 100 12.89 8.18 -18.48
C ASP A 100 11.39 8.12 -18.81
N MET A 101 10.78 6.94 -18.72
CA MET A 101 9.33 6.74 -18.91
C MET A 101 8.53 7.51 -17.85
N GLU A 102 8.87 7.35 -16.57
CA GLU A 102 8.22 8.08 -15.48
C GLU A 102 8.35 9.59 -15.68
N LYS A 103 9.56 10.08 -16.01
CA LYS A 103 9.80 11.49 -16.27
C LYS A 103 8.94 12.04 -17.41
N ARG A 104 8.77 11.32 -18.50
CA ARG A 104 7.91 11.74 -19.63
C ARG A 104 6.44 11.81 -19.23
N VAL A 105 5.92 10.80 -18.54
CA VAL A 105 4.53 10.81 -18.07
C VAL A 105 4.30 11.95 -17.08
N MET A 106 5.19 12.11 -16.09
CA MET A 106 5.15 13.19 -15.10
C MET A 106 5.20 14.58 -15.76
N ALA A 107 6.03 14.75 -16.79
CA ALA A 107 6.12 16.01 -17.54
C ALA A 107 4.79 16.37 -18.25
N THR A 108 4.00 15.37 -18.67
CA THR A 108 2.70 15.59 -19.32
C THR A 108 1.71 16.29 -18.39
N PHE A 109 1.79 16.05 -17.07
CA PHE A 109 0.99 16.74 -16.06
C PHE A 109 1.41 18.20 -15.80
N GLY A 110 2.57 18.63 -16.31
CA GLY A 110 3.04 20.02 -16.22
C GLY A 110 2.96 20.78 -17.54
N ARG A 111 2.87 20.08 -18.67
CA ARG A 111 2.80 20.67 -20.02
C ARG A 111 1.46 21.34 -20.26
N THR A 112 1.46 22.58 -20.73
CA THR A 112 0.24 23.32 -21.07
C THR A 112 -0.54 22.65 -22.19
N ASP A 113 -1.86 22.58 -22.05
CA ASP A 113 -2.77 21.99 -23.02
C ASP A 113 -3.52 23.08 -23.82
N PRO A 114 -3.38 23.13 -25.16
CA PRO A 114 -4.19 24.04 -25.99
C PRO A 114 -5.69 23.72 -25.99
N LEU A 115 -6.10 22.51 -25.55
CA LEU A 115 -7.50 22.10 -25.43
C LEU A 115 -8.11 22.43 -24.07
N ALA A 116 -7.34 23.01 -23.14
CA ALA A 116 -7.85 23.41 -21.83
C ALA A 116 -8.95 24.47 -21.96
N TRP A 117 -10.03 24.30 -21.22
CA TRP A 117 -11.13 25.25 -21.23
C TRP A 117 -10.80 26.49 -20.40
N GLY A 118 -11.43 27.62 -20.74
CA GLY A 118 -11.23 28.86 -19.99
C GLY A 118 -11.72 28.75 -18.54
N PRO A 119 -11.14 29.51 -17.59
CA PRO A 119 -11.58 29.49 -16.19
C PRO A 119 -13.10 29.72 -16.04
N GLY A 120 -13.77 28.82 -15.33
CA GLY A 120 -15.21 28.86 -15.07
C GLY A 120 -16.11 28.43 -16.25
N GLU A 121 -15.58 28.13 -17.43
CA GLU A 121 -16.37 27.63 -18.56
C GLU A 121 -16.96 26.24 -18.26
N GLY A 122 -16.11 25.31 -17.81
CA GLY A 122 -16.51 23.96 -17.45
C GLY A 122 -17.51 23.97 -16.29
N THR A 123 -17.25 24.80 -15.29
CA THR A 123 -18.10 25.01 -14.11
C THR A 123 -19.51 25.44 -14.51
N ARG A 124 -19.65 26.45 -15.38
CA ARG A 124 -20.96 26.91 -15.86
C ARG A 124 -21.70 25.81 -16.61
N LEU A 125 -21.02 25.08 -17.51
CA LEU A 125 -21.64 24.01 -18.27
C LEU A 125 -22.10 22.86 -17.36
N ILE A 126 -21.23 22.38 -16.47
CA ILE A 126 -21.55 21.29 -15.53
C ILE A 126 -22.70 21.69 -14.59
N GLN A 127 -22.74 22.94 -14.12
CA GLN A 127 -23.87 23.46 -13.34
C GLN A 127 -25.17 23.49 -14.15
N SER A 128 -25.12 23.90 -15.41
CA SER A 128 -26.31 23.90 -16.28
C SER A 128 -26.81 22.48 -16.55
N MET A 129 -25.91 21.52 -16.79
CA MET A 129 -26.22 20.10 -16.92
C MET A 129 -26.88 19.53 -15.65
N ARG A 130 -26.42 19.97 -14.48
CA ARG A 130 -26.96 19.57 -13.19
C ARG A 130 -28.37 20.11 -12.97
N ALA A 131 -28.63 21.36 -13.35
CA ALA A 131 -29.96 21.96 -13.34
C ALA A 131 -30.93 21.28 -14.33
N GLY A 132 -30.41 20.79 -15.47
CA GLY A 132 -31.16 20.06 -16.49
C GLY A 132 -31.47 18.59 -16.16
N GLY A 133 -31.19 18.11 -14.95
CA GLY A 133 -31.56 16.76 -14.49
C GLY A 133 -30.41 15.78 -14.27
N ASN A 134 -29.14 16.15 -14.52
CA ASN A 134 -28.02 15.30 -14.13
C ASN A 134 -27.80 15.37 -12.62
N ARG A 135 -27.98 14.24 -11.92
CA ARG A 135 -27.74 14.12 -10.48
C ARG A 135 -26.25 13.95 -10.19
N LEU A 136 -25.48 15.04 -10.30
CA LEU A 136 -24.10 15.13 -9.79
C LEU A 136 -24.10 15.70 -8.38
N SER A 137 -23.25 15.17 -7.51
CA SER A 137 -22.94 15.80 -6.22
C SER A 137 -21.99 16.98 -6.38
N ASP A 138 -21.80 17.78 -5.32
CA ASP A 138 -20.94 18.97 -5.38
C ASP A 138 -19.47 18.63 -5.65
N ASP A 139 -18.95 17.56 -5.06
CA ASP A 139 -17.58 17.08 -5.30
C ASP A 139 -17.42 16.51 -6.70
N GLN A 140 -18.39 15.75 -7.22
CA GLN A 140 -18.40 15.26 -8.60
C GLN A 140 -18.46 16.42 -9.61
N ALA A 141 -19.29 17.43 -9.36
CA ALA A 141 -19.40 18.60 -10.24
C ALA A 141 -18.09 19.41 -10.26
N LYS A 142 -17.47 19.63 -9.09
CA LYS A 142 -16.14 20.27 -8.98
C LYS A 142 -15.06 19.46 -9.68
N ALA A 143 -15.06 18.14 -9.53
CA ALA A 143 -14.11 17.26 -10.19
C ALA A 143 -14.28 17.25 -11.72
N ALA A 144 -15.51 17.23 -12.21
CA ALA A 144 -15.79 17.35 -13.65
C ALA A 144 -15.32 18.69 -14.21
N ALA A 145 -15.59 19.80 -13.51
CA ALA A 145 -15.09 21.11 -13.90
C ALA A 145 -13.55 21.17 -13.90
N TYR A 146 -12.91 20.59 -12.88
CA TYR A 146 -11.45 20.48 -12.81
C TYR A 146 -10.87 19.76 -14.03
N LEU A 147 -11.44 18.62 -14.44
CA LEU A 147 -10.94 17.87 -15.60
C LEU A 147 -11.06 18.66 -16.92
N LEU A 148 -12.08 19.51 -17.05
CA LEU A 148 -12.29 20.35 -18.24
C LEU A 148 -11.36 21.58 -18.23
N GLU A 149 -11.26 22.26 -17.09
CA GLU A 149 -10.56 23.56 -16.93
C GLU A 149 -9.09 23.44 -16.56
N ASN A 150 -8.60 22.25 -16.19
CA ASN A 150 -7.20 22.06 -15.87
C ASN A 150 -6.31 22.50 -17.07
N PRO A 151 -5.24 23.28 -16.86
CA PRO A 151 -4.47 23.86 -17.97
C PRO A 151 -3.43 22.91 -18.56
N HIS A 152 -3.35 21.66 -18.09
CA HIS A 152 -2.30 20.70 -18.43
C HIS A 152 -2.81 19.55 -19.29
N ALA A 153 -1.88 18.97 -20.07
CA ALA A 153 -2.15 17.93 -21.07
C ALA A 153 -2.57 16.59 -20.44
N ALA A 154 -2.23 16.38 -19.16
CA ALA A 154 -2.73 15.29 -18.36
C ALA A 154 -3.39 15.79 -17.07
N SER A 155 -4.46 15.12 -16.66
CA SER A 155 -5.12 15.32 -15.37
C SER A 155 -5.56 13.99 -14.78
N ALA A 156 -5.84 13.96 -13.47
CA ALA A 156 -6.30 12.75 -12.80
C ALA A 156 -7.60 12.96 -12.01
N LEU A 157 -8.42 11.91 -11.96
CA LEU A 157 -9.61 11.78 -11.14
C LEU A 157 -9.44 10.61 -10.18
N ILE A 158 -9.29 10.92 -8.89
CA ILE A 158 -9.21 9.92 -7.85
C ILE A 158 -10.59 9.72 -7.25
N GLY A 159 -11.03 8.47 -7.17
CA GLY A 159 -12.29 8.14 -6.53
C GLY A 159 -12.18 6.86 -5.73
N PRO A 160 -12.25 6.93 -4.38
CA PRO A 160 -12.48 5.76 -3.54
C PRO A 160 -13.61 4.87 -4.07
N ALA A 161 -13.55 3.59 -3.76
CA ALA A 161 -14.56 2.64 -4.17
C ALA A 161 -15.98 3.13 -3.83
N GLY A 162 -16.83 3.24 -4.86
CA GLY A 162 -18.23 3.64 -4.69
C GLY A 162 -18.51 5.15 -4.72
N THR A 163 -17.55 5.99 -5.09
CA THR A 163 -17.74 7.46 -5.21
C THR A 163 -18.42 7.95 -6.49
N GLY A 164 -18.69 7.07 -7.46
CA GLY A 164 -19.34 7.44 -8.72
C GLY A 164 -18.40 8.09 -9.74
N LYS A 165 -17.16 7.58 -9.86
CA LYS A 165 -16.19 7.99 -10.90
C LYS A 165 -16.82 8.00 -12.29
N THR A 166 -17.50 6.93 -12.66
CA THR A 166 -18.12 6.77 -13.98
C THR A 166 -19.23 7.80 -14.24
N THR A 167 -20.01 8.17 -13.22
CA THR A 167 -21.00 9.26 -13.32
C THR A 167 -20.33 10.61 -13.59
N THR A 168 -19.20 10.87 -12.94
CA THR A 168 -18.41 12.09 -13.16
C THR A 168 -17.82 12.10 -14.58
N MET A 169 -17.25 10.96 -15.02
CA MET A 169 -16.70 10.82 -16.37
C MET A 169 -17.75 10.96 -17.46
N LEU A 170 -18.97 10.43 -17.26
CA LEU A 170 -20.09 10.63 -18.19
C LEU A 170 -20.41 12.12 -18.37
N ALA A 171 -20.39 12.89 -17.29
CA ALA A 171 -20.62 14.34 -17.37
C ALA A 171 -19.51 15.06 -18.14
N VAL A 172 -18.25 14.70 -17.87
CA VAL A 172 -17.08 15.23 -18.60
C VAL A 172 -17.13 14.86 -20.08
N ALA A 173 -17.43 13.60 -20.40
CA ALA A 173 -17.51 13.12 -21.77
C ALA A 173 -18.59 13.87 -22.56
N ARG A 174 -19.80 14.00 -22.01
CA ARG A 174 -20.89 14.77 -22.63
C ARG A 174 -20.53 16.25 -22.81
N ALA A 175 -19.91 16.85 -21.80
CA ALA A 175 -19.44 18.24 -21.88
C ALA A 175 -18.41 18.40 -23.00
N TRP A 176 -17.43 17.48 -23.09
CA TRP A 176 -16.40 17.48 -24.12
C TRP A 176 -16.99 17.34 -25.52
N GLU A 177 -17.90 16.38 -25.74
CA GLU A 177 -18.55 16.16 -27.03
C GLU A 177 -19.43 17.34 -27.47
N THR A 178 -19.97 18.11 -26.52
CA THR A 178 -20.74 19.33 -26.84
C THR A 178 -19.86 20.39 -27.53
N ARG A 179 -18.56 20.44 -27.18
CA ARG A 179 -17.60 21.40 -27.74
C ARG A 179 -16.81 20.85 -28.93
N HIS A 180 -16.42 19.59 -28.87
CA HIS A 180 -15.50 18.96 -29.82
C HIS A 180 -16.19 17.99 -30.79
N GLY A 181 -17.50 17.83 -30.68
CA GLY A 181 -18.30 16.93 -31.53
C GLY A 181 -18.39 15.51 -30.97
N ARG A 182 -19.34 14.73 -31.50
CA ARG A 182 -19.53 13.32 -31.12
C ARG A 182 -18.31 12.48 -31.49
N GLY A 183 -17.92 11.57 -30.61
CA GLY A 183 -16.74 10.71 -30.82
C GLY A 183 -15.41 11.41 -30.51
N SER A 184 -15.44 12.60 -29.89
CA SER A 184 -14.24 13.30 -29.40
C SER A 184 -13.73 12.75 -28.06
N VAL A 185 -14.27 11.64 -27.58
CA VAL A 185 -13.86 10.98 -26.33
C VAL A 185 -13.56 9.51 -26.61
N LEU A 186 -12.41 9.04 -26.10
CA LEU A 186 -11.97 7.66 -26.19
C LEU A 186 -11.70 7.10 -24.79
N GLY A 187 -12.44 6.07 -24.40
CA GLY A 187 -12.16 5.30 -23.19
C GLY A 187 -11.10 4.22 -23.43
N LEU A 188 -10.17 4.05 -22.49
CA LEU A 188 -9.17 3.00 -22.48
C LEU A 188 -9.30 2.16 -21.21
N THR A 189 -9.31 0.84 -21.36
CA THR A 189 -9.46 -0.10 -20.25
C THR A 189 -8.47 -1.27 -20.34
N LEU A 190 -8.28 -2.00 -19.24
CA LEU A 190 -7.40 -3.18 -19.22
C LEU A 190 -8.04 -4.46 -19.74
N SER A 191 -9.38 -4.55 -19.73
CA SER A 191 -10.11 -5.77 -20.10
C SER A 191 -11.31 -5.46 -20.99
N VAL A 192 -11.71 -6.46 -21.78
CA VAL A 192 -12.88 -6.38 -22.67
C VAL A 192 -14.17 -6.12 -21.87
N ARG A 193 -14.33 -6.80 -20.74
CA ARG A 193 -15.47 -6.56 -19.85
C ARG A 193 -15.51 -5.10 -19.34
N ALA A 194 -14.37 -4.58 -18.88
CA ALA A 194 -14.29 -3.19 -18.42
C ALA A 194 -14.53 -2.20 -19.57
N ARG A 195 -14.11 -2.54 -20.80
CA ARG A 195 -14.42 -1.74 -22.00
C ARG A 195 -15.93 -1.58 -22.17
N ASP A 196 -16.69 -2.67 -22.10
CA ASP A 196 -18.15 -2.62 -22.30
C ASP A 196 -18.85 -1.90 -21.16
N GLU A 197 -18.49 -2.20 -19.91
CA GLU A 197 -19.01 -1.51 -18.74
C GLU A 197 -18.72 0.01 -18.82
N LEU A 198 -17.53 0.41 -19.27
CA LEU A 198 -17.18 1.81 -19.46
C LEU A 198 -17.99 2.42 -20.60
N ALA A 199 -17.98 1.80 -21.78
CA ALA A 199 -18.67 2.29 -22.98
C ALA A 199 -20.18 2.51 -22.72
N ASP A 200 -20.84 1.56 -22.06
CA ASP A 200 -22.25 1.67 -21.68
C ASP A 200 -22.48 2.80 -20.66
N SER A 201 -21.55 2.97 -19.72
CA SER A 201 -21.71 3.94 -18.65
C SER A 201 -21.42 5.38 -19.06
N ILE A 202 -20.43 5.62 -19.93
CA ILE A 202 -20.08 6.97 -20.41
C ILE A 202 -20.70 7.30 -21.77
N GLY A 203 -21.20 6.30 -22.50
CA GLY A 203 -21.88 6.47 -23.79
C GLY A 203 -20.95 6.83 -24.95
N THR A 204 -19.65 6.53 -24.85
CA THR A 204 -18.64 6.84 -25.87
C THR A 204 -17.87 5.60 -26.30
N ASN A 205 -17.07 5.73 -27.37
CA ASN A 205 -16.20 4.65 -27.81
C ASN A 205 -15.19 4.29 -26.72
N ALA A 206 -14.99 3.00 -26.46
CA ALA A 206 -13.96 2.50 -25.58
C ALA A 206 -13.25 1.30 -26.21
N ILE A 207 -11.95 1.19 -25.99
CA ILE A 207 -11.12 0.06 -26.42
C ILE A 207 -10.20 -0.38 -25.29
N THR A 208 -9.60 -1.56 -25.42
CA THR A 208 -8.57 -1.97 -24.46
C THR A 208 -7.23 -1.30 -24.79
N ILE A 209 -6.41 -1.05 -23.76
CA ILE A 209 -5.03 -0.53 -23.93
C ILE A 209 -4.23 -1.45 -24.84
N ALA A 210 -4.33 -2.77 -24.62
CA ALA A 210 -3.68 -3.76 -25.48
C ALA A 210 -4.10 -3.62 -26.95
N LYS A 211 -5.37 -3.32 -27.23
CA LYS A 211 -5.86 -3.11 -28.60
C LYS A 211 -5.31 -1.81 -29.20
N LEU A 212 -5.26 -0.72 -28.43
CA LEU A 212 -4.66 0.54 -28.88
C LEU A 212 -3.18 0.34 -29.27
N LEU A 213 -2.40 -0.30 -28.40
CA LEU A 213 -0.97 -0.55 -28.62
C LEU A 213 -0.73 -1.51 -29.80
N ASP A 214 -1.58 -2.53 -29.96
CA ASP A 214 -1.55 -3.40 -31.13
C ASP A 214 -1.81 -2.62 -32.43
N ASN A 215 -2.84 -1.77 -32.45
CA ASN A 215 -3.21 -0.99 -33.65
C ASN A 215 -2.09 -0.08 -34.15
N VAL A 216 -1.23 0.43 -33.25
CA VAL A 216 -0.09 1.28 -33.62
C VAL A 216 1.20 0.50 -33.87
N SER A 217 1.21 -0.81 -33.66
CA SER A 217 2.38 -1.66 -33.87
C SER A 217 2.75 -1.79 -35.36
N GLU A 218 4.03 -2.00 -35.65
CA GLU A 218 4.50 -2.20 -37.04
C GLU A 218 3.84 -3.41 -37.70
N ARG A 219 3.64 -4.48 -36.94
CA ARG A 219 2.95 -5.69 -37.40
C ARG A 219 1.54 -5.38 -37.86
N HIS A 220 0.77 -4.64 -37.07
CA HIS A 220 -0.61 -4.31 -37.41
C HIS A 220 -0.67 -3.39 -38.63
N ARG A 221 0.23 -2.40 -38.71
CA ARG A 221 0.33 -1.54 -39.91
C ARG A 221 0.58 -2.35 -41.18
N ALA A 222 1.52 -3.30 -41.14
CA ALA A 222 1.80 -4.18 -42.28
C ALA A 222 0.57 -5.03 -42.67
N GLN A 223 -0.15 -5.59 -41.69
CA GLN A 223 -1.39 -6.34 -41.94
C GLN A 223 -2.48 -5.47 -42.56
N THR A 224 -2.64 -4.24 -42.10
CA THR A 224 -3.60 -3.28 -42.66
C THR A 224 -3.23 -2.89 -44.08
N ASP A 225 -1.95 -2.67 -44.38
CA ASP A 225 -1.47 -2.34 -45.73
C ASP A 225 -1.69 -3.50 -46.71
N ASP A 226 -1.47 -4.74 -46.27
CA ASP A 226 -1.78 -5.94 -47.04
C ASP A 226 -3.29 -6.08 -47.29
N LEU A 227 -4.12 -5.84 -46.27
CA LEU A 227 -5.58 -5.88 -46.41
C LEU A 227 -6.08 -4.78 -47.37
N ARG A 228 -5.55 -3.56 -47.29
CA ARG A 228 -5.84 -2.47 -48.23
C ARG A 228 -5.39 -2.82 -49.65
N ARG A 229 -4.28 -3.55 -49.81
CA ARG A 229 -3.82 -4.06 -51.11
C ARG A 229 -4.78 -5.14 -51.64
N GLU A 230 -5.23 -6.06 -50.80
CA GLU A 230 -6.22 -7.08 -51.17
C GLU A 230 -7.53 -6.43 -51.65
N PHE A 231 -8.06 -5.47 -50.89
CA PHE A 231 -9.28 -4.76 -51.28
C PHE A 231 -9.14 -4.00 -52.59
N ARG A 232 -7.99 -3.37 -52.85
CA ARG A 232 -7.70 -2.72 -54.15
C ARG A 232 -7.71 -3.73 -55.30
N CYS A 233 -7.08 -4.88 -55.13
CA CYS A 233 -7.07 -5.94 -56.14
C CYS A 233 -8.48 -6.47 -56.40
N ARG A 234 -9.26 -6.74 -55.35
CA ARG A 234 -10.65 -7.21 -55.45
C ARG A 234 -11.54 -6.18 -56.13
N LEU A 235 -11.38 -4.90 -55.81
CA LEU A 235 -12.13 -3.82 -56.43
C LEU A 235 -11.81 -3.70 -57.93
N ALA A 236 -10.54 -3.86 -58.31
CA ALA A 236 -10.11 -3.87 -59.70
C ALA A 236 -10.65 -5.08 -60.49
N ALA A 237 -10.75 -6.25 -59.85
CA ALA A 237 -11.25 -7.48 -60.46
C ALA A 237 -12.79 -7.57 -60.51
N ALA A 238 -13.52 -6.72 -59.78
CA ALA A 238 -14.98 -6.76 -59.68
C ALA A 238 -15.66 -6.40 -61.02
N ARG A 239 -16.49 -7.33 -61.51
CA ARG A 239 -17.14 -7.26 -62.84
C ARG A 239 -18.50 -6.59 -62.81
N THR A 240 -19.15 -6.55 -61.64
CA THR A 240 -20.49 -5.97 -61.49
C THR A 240 -20.51 -4.76 -60.55
N PRO A 241 -21.45 -3.80 -60.73
CA PRO A 241 -21.64 -2.70 -59.80
C PRO A 241 -21.93 -3.15 -58.37
N ALA A 242 -22.75 -4.20 -58.19
CA ALA A 242 -23.11 -4.72 -56.87
C ALA A 242 -21.93 -5.34 -56.10
N GLU A 243 -20.97 -5.96 -56.80
CA GLU A 243 -19.72 -6.44 -56.19
C GLU A 243 -18.81 -5.28 -55.78
N ARG A 244 -18.67 -4.25 -56.63
CA ARG A 244 -17.89 -3.05 -56.30
C ARG A 244 -18.45 -2.35 -55.07
N ASP A 245 -19.76 -2.21 -54.96
CA ASP A 245 -20.40 -1.60 -53.81
C ASP A 245 -20.22 -2.42 -52.53
N ARG A 246 -20.31 -3.75 -52.61
CA ARG A 246 -19.99 -4.63 -51.46
C ARG A 246 -18.55 -4.47 -50.99
N ILE A 247 -17.59 -4.40 -51.91
CA ILE A 247 -16.17 -4.21 -51.58
C ILE A 247 -15.93 -2.82 -50.99
N ARG A 248 -16.54 -1.77 -51.55
CA ARG A 248 -16.45 -0.39 -51.00
C ARG A 248 -16.99 -0.29 -49.58
N ARG A 249 -18.09 -0.98 -49.27
CA ARG A 249 -18.61 -1.07 -47.89
C ARG A 249 -17.61 -1.78 -46.98
N ALA A 250 -17.05 -2.91 -47.41
CA ALA A 250 -16.05 -3.63 -46.63
C ALA A 250 -14.79 -2.77 -46.36
N ILE A 251 -14.34 -1.99 -47.34
CA ILE A 251 -13.25 -1.01 -47.15
C ILE A 251 -13.66 0.03 -46.11
N SER A 252 -14.82 0.66 -46.27
CA SER A 252 -15.31 1.70 -45.36
C SER A 252 -15.49 1.18 -43.93
N GLU A 253 -15.98 -0.05 -43.77
CA GLU A 253 -16.09 -0.72 -42.46
C GLU A 253 -14.72 -1.04 -41.86
N SER A 254 -13.75 -1.46 -42.68
CA SER A 254 -12.38 -1.72 -42.24
C SER A 254 -11.69 -0.44 -41.78
N ASP A 255 -11.77 0.63 -42.59
CA ASP A 255 -11.21 1.93 -42.27
C ASP A 255 -11.87 2.51 -41.02
N ALA A 256 -13.21 2.42 -40.89
CA ALA A 256 -13.91 2.88 -39.69
C ALA A 256 -13.45 2.13 -38.42
N ARG A 257 -13.23 0.81 -38.49
CA ARG A 257 -12.71 0.02 -37.36
C ARG A 257 -11.28 0.39 -36.99
N GLU A 258 -10.44 0.66 -37.99
CA GLU A 258 -9.07 1.13 -37.77
C GLU A 258 -9.07 2.51 -37.11
N GLN A 259 -9.84 3.47 -37.65
CA GLN A 259 -9.94 4.82 -37.10
C GLN A 259 -10.52 4.83 -35.69
N ALA A 260 -11.52 4.00 -35.38
CA ALA A 260 -12.08 3.87 -34.03
C ALA A 260 -11.06 3.31 -33.02
N GLY A 261 -9.97 2.71 -33.49
CA GLY A 261 -8.91 2.12 -32.69
C GLY A 261 -7.68 3.01 -32.47
N LEU A 262 -7.72 4.27 -32.94
CA LEU A 262 -6.61 5.22 -32.87
C LEU A 262 -7.01 6.49 -32.08
N ILE A 263 -6.01 7.24 -31.63
CA ILE A 263 -6.18 8.54 -30.97
C ILE A 263 -6.13 9.64 -32.03
N HIS A 264 -7.11 10.54 -31.99
CA HIS A 264 -7.28 11.65 -32.94
C HIS A 264 -7.05 13.02 -32.29
N PRO A 265 -6.71 14.05 -33.10
CA PRO A 265 -6.59 15.42 -32.61
C PRO A 265 -7.86 15.93 -31.93
N GLY A 266 -7.71 16.67 -30.82
CA GLY A 266 -8.85 17.24 -30.10
C GLY A 266 -9.62 16.24 -29.22
N GLN A 267 -9.19 14.98 -29.15
CA GLN A 267 -9.85 13.99 -28.31
C GLN A 267 -9.47 14.11 -26.84
N LEU A 268 -10.41 13.74 -25.97
CA LEU A 268 -10.17 13.39 -24.58
C LEU A 268 -10.00 11.87 -24.45
N VAL A 269 -8.81 11.43 -24.10
CA VAL A 269 -8.47 10.02 -23.84
C VAL A 269 -8.57 9.76 -22.34
N ILE A 270 -9.49 8.89 -21.94
CA ILE A 270 -9.76 8.54 -20.54
C ILE A 270 -9.22 7.14 -20.27
N VAL A 271 -8.26 7.00 -19.37
CA VAL A 271 -7.74 5.69 -18.93
C VAL A 271 -8.44 5.28 -17.64
N ASP A 272 -9.31 4.28 -17.71
CA ASP A 272 -10.05 3.73 -16.57
C ASP A 272 -9.22 2.75 -15.74
N GLU A 273 -9.43 2.79 -14.42
CA GLU A 273 -8.66 2.05 -13.41
C GLU A 273 -7.13 2.17 -13.62
N ALA A 274 -6.67 3.40 -13.87
CA ALA A 274 -5.27 3.73 -14.17
C ALA A 274 -4.26 3.30 -13.08
N GLY A 275 -4.70 3.01 -11.86
CA GLY A 275 -3.85 2.46 -10.79
C GLY A 275 -3.29 1.07 -11.10
N MET A 276 -3.97 0.31 -11.98
CA MET A 276 -3.52 -1.00 -12.45
C MET A 276 -2.70 -0.94 -13.75
N VAL A 277 -2.54 0.24 -14.35
CA VAL A 277 -1.84 0.40 -15.62
C VAL A 277 -0.35 0.62 -15.34
N GLY A 278 0.49 -0.14 -16.04
CA GLY A 278 1.93 -0.03 -15.91
C GLY A 278 2.48 1.27 -16.49
N THR A 279 3.66 1.64 -16.03
CA THR A 279 4.45 2.79 -16.48
C THR A 279 4.76 2.71 -17.97
N PRO A 280 5.16 1.55 -18.54
CA PRO A 280 5.41 1.46 -19.99
C PRO A 280 4.15 1.75 -20.81
N GLU A 281 2.99 1.24 -20.40
CA GLU A 281 1.73 1.48 -21.10
C GLU A 281 1.29 2.95 -20.97
N LEU A 282 1.41 3.55 -19.79
CA LEU A 282 1.08 4.96 -19.59
C LEU A 282 2.01 5.89 -20.37
N ASP A 283 3.31 5.58 -20.46
CA ASP A 283 4.27 6.33 -21.28
C ASP A 283 3.90 6.27 -22.76
N ALA A 284 3.60 5.07 -23.28
CA ALA A 284 3.15 4.91 -24.66
C ALA A 284 1.83 5.65 -24.95
N ILE A 285 0.85 5.61 -24.03
CA ILE A 285 -0.41 6.35 -24.17
C ILE A 285 -0.14 7.86 -24.16
N ALA A 286 0.70 8.35 -23.24
CA ALA A 286 1.04 9.76 -23.14
C ALA A 286 1.72 10.27 -24.43
N GLU A 287 2.67 9.50 -24.98
CA GLU A 287 3.32 9.81 -26.26
C GLU A 287 2.31 9.85 -27.42
N LEU A 288 1.41 8.87 -27.50
CA LEU A 288 0.36 8.85 -28.54
C LEU A 288 -0.59 10.05 -28.43
N CYS A 289 -0.99 10.42 -27.20
CA CYS A 289 -1.82 11.61 -26.97
C CYS A 289 -1.08 12.88 -27.39
N GLU A 290 0.19 13.02 -27.01
CA GLU A 290 1.03 14.14 -27.41
C GLU A 290 1.15 14.27 -28.92
N ARG A 291 1.48 13.18 -29.61
CA ARG A 291 1.63 13.17 -31.08
C ARG A 291 0.34 13.50 -31.82
N ALA A 292 -0.81 13.07 -31.28
CA ALA A 292 -2.10 13.34 -31.87
C ALA A 292 -2.61 14.76 -31.56
N GLY A 293 -2.11 15.42 -30.51
CA GLY A 293 -2.73 16.63 -29.97
C GLY A 293 -4.04 16.31 -29.25
N ALA A 294 -4.06 15.23 -28.48
CA ALA A 294 -5.14 14.79 -27.62
C ALA A 294 -4.81 15.01 -26.14
N ARG A 295 -5.84 15.10 -25.32
CA ARG A 295 -5.75 15.29 -23.87
C ARG A 295 -5.86 13.97 -23.13
N LEU A 296 -5.05 13.76 -22.10
CA LEU A 296 -5.08 12.56 -21.26
C LEU A 296 -5.79 12.80 -19.92
N ALA A 297 -6.69 11.92 -19.54
CA ALA A 297 -7.30 11.88 -18.21
C ALA A 297 -7.13 10.49 -17.59
N LEU A 298 -6.50 10.41 -16.43
CA LEU A 298 -6.37 9.18 -15.66
C LEU A 298 -7.48 9.11 -14.61
N THR A 299 -8.17 7.99 -14.49
CA THR A 299 -9.19 7.79 -13.43
C THR A 299 -8.92 6.48 -12.70
N GLY A 300 -9.16 6.45 -11.40
CA GLY A 300 -8.97 5.23 -10.62
C GLY A 300 -8.91 5.47 -9.13
N ASP A 301 -8.46 4.43 -8.42
CA ASP A 301 -8.17 4.51 -7.01
C ASP A 301 -6.77 3.93 -6.73
N PRO A 302 -5.76 4.76 -6.46
CA PRO A 302 -4.38 4.32 -6.26
C PRO A 302 -4.17 3.51 -4.97
N MET A 303 -5.19 3.42 -4.11
CA MET A 303 -5.16 2.61 -2.89
C MET A 303 -5.80 1.22 -3.08
N GLN A 304 -6.27 0.89 -4.29
CA GLN A 304 -6.72 -0.46 -4.66
C GLN A 304 -5.53 -1.31 -5.14
N LEU A 305 -5.74 -2.13 -6.17
CA LEU A 305 -4.74 -3.03 -6.71
C LEU A 305 -3.76 -2.28 -7.60
N ASP A 306 -2.48 -2.60 -7.41
CA ASP A 306 -1.40 -2.14 -8.27
C ASP A 306 -1.35 -2.91 -9.59
N ALA A 307 -0.55 -2.39 -10.52
CA ALA A 307 -0.18 -3.09 -11.74
C ALA A 307 0.47 -4.45 -11.40
N PRO A 308 -0.18 -5.59 -11.70
CA PRO A 308 0.26 -6.90 -11.20
C PRO A 308 1.55 -7.42 -11.86
N ALA A 309 1.91 -6.88 -13.02
CA ALA A 309 3.04 -7.35 -13.83
C ALA A 309 3.75 -6.22 -14.58
N ALA A 310 3.80 -5.02 -13.98
CA ALA A 310 4.49 -3.85 -14.54
C ALA A 310 4.90 -2.88 -13.41
N PRO A 311 5.97 -2.08 -13.60
CA PRO A 311 6.22 -0.91 -12.75
C PRO A 311 5.00 0.00 -12.72
N GLY A 312 4.47 0.35 -11.54
CA GLY A 312 3.28 1.20 -11.40
C GLY A 312 3.55 2.44 -10.56
N GLY A 313 2.47 3.11 -10.12
CA GLY A 313 2.54 4.17 -9.11
C GLY A 313 2.30 5.59 -9.62
N LEU A 314 2.20 5.82 -10.94
CA LEU A 314 2.00 7.15 -11.51
C LEU A 314 0.67 7.82 -11.11
N LEU A 315 -0.42 7.04 -10.97
CA LEU A 315 -1.68 7.58 -10.43
C LEU A 315 -1.56 7.98 -8.95
N ALA A 316 -0.82 7.18 -8.17
CA ALA A 316 -0.58 7.45 -6.76
C ALA A 316 0.33 8.67 -6.56
N TRP A 317 1.34 8.83 -7.43
CA TRP A 317 2.16 10.02 -7.53
C TRP A 317 1.31 11.27 -7.82
N ALA A 318 0.39 11.20 -8.79
CA ALA A 318 -0.50 12.32 -9.12
C ALA A 318 -1.41 12.72 -7.95
N GLU A 319 -1.87 11.76 -7.13
CA GLU A 319 -2.61 12.03 -5.88
C GLU A 319 -1.73 12.75 -4.85
N ARG A 320 -0.49 12.27 -4.64
CA ARG A 320 0.47 12.86 -3.69
C ARG A 320 0.90 14.28 -4.07
N GLU A 321 1.11 14.53 -5.36
CA GLU A 321 1.50 15.84 -5.89
C GLU A 321 0.31 16.80 -6.13
N HIS A 322 -0.89 16.45 -5.65
CA HIS A 322 -2.11 17.24 -5.81
C HIS A 322 -2.45 17.60 -7.27
N ARG A 323 -2.12 16.72 -8.22
CA ARG A 323 -2.41 16.88 -9.66
C ARG A 323 -3.72 16.23 -10.07
N CYS A 324 -4.64 16.06 -9.12
CA CYS A 324 -5.89 15.37 -9.32
C CYS A 324 -7.08 16.09 -8.68
N ALA A 325 -8.28 15.78 -9.15
CA ALA A 325 -9.51 15.96 -8.36
C ALA A 325 -9.84 14.68 -7.61
N THR A 326 -10.28 14.81 -6.35
CA THR A 326 -10.62 13.66 -5.50
C THR A 326 -12.09 13.68 -5.14
N LEU A 327 -12.80 12.59 -5.41
CA LEU A 327 -14.17 12.37 -4.98
C LEU A 327 -14.20 11.91 -3.52
N THR A 328 -15.20 12.38 -2.77
CA THR A 328 -15.32 12.17 -1.33
C THR A 328 -16.64 11.53 -0.91
N SER A 329 -17.70 11.75 -1.70
CA SER A 329 -19.05 11.27 -1.42
C SER A 329 -19.24 9.83 -1.86
N LEU A 330 -19.67 8.95 -0.96
CA LEU A 330 -19.91 7.53 -1.24
C LEU A 330 -21.38 7.29 -1.62
N TRP A 331 -21.60 6.65 -2.77
CA TRP A 331 -22.93 6.38 -3.35
C TRP A 331 -23.26 4.88 -3.47
N ARG A 332 -22.23 4.02 -3.46
CA ARG A 332 -22.41 2.56 -3.61
C ARG A 332 -23.07 1.91 -2.39
N PHE A 333 -22.70 2.35 -1.19
CA PHE A 333 -23.09 1.71 0.05
C PHE A 333 -24.54 2.06 0.37
N ARG A 334 -25.39 1.04 0.48
CA ARG A 334 -26.80 1.14 0.78
C ARG A 334 -27.03 0.76 2.22
N SER A 335 -27.90 1.50 2.88
CA SER A 335 -28.31 1.21 4.26
C SER A 335 -29.81 1.44 4.45
N ASP A 336 -30.61 1.34 3.39
CA ASP A 336 -32.06 1.48 3.47
C ASP A 336 -32.64 0.33 4.32
N PRO A 337 -33.42 0.59 5.39
CA PRO A 337 -33.92 -0.47 6.29
C PRO A 337 -34.68 -1.59 5.58
N GLY A 338 -35.44 -1.25 4.53
CA GLY A 338 -36.24 -2.20 3.76
C GLY A 338 -35.42 -3.27 3.03
N LEU A 339 -34.12 -3.07 2.81
CA LEU A 339 -33.25 -4.07 2.17
C LEU A 339 -33.02 -5.30 3.04
N TRP A 340 -33.21 -5.17 4.36
CA TRP A 340 -33.08 -6.26 5.33
C TRP A 340 -34.44 -6.79 5.82
N ALA A 341 -35.56 -6.38 5.21
CA ALA A 341 -36.89 -6.77 5.68
C ALA A 341 -37.13 -8.28 5.65
N ASN A 342 -36.49 -8.99 4.72
CA ASN A 342 -36.59 -10.44 4.55
C ASN A 342 -35.41 -11.19 5.19
N ASP A 343 -34.54 -10.49 5.91
CA ASP A 343 -33.39 -11.11 6.54
C ASP A 343 -33.79 -11.84 7.83
N PRO A 344 -33.26 -13.04 8.08
CA PRO A 344 -33.55 -13.79 9.31
C PRO A 344 -33.28 -13.00 10.59
N ASP A 345 -32.28 -12.12 10.56
CA ASP A 345 -31.80 -11.38 11.74
C ASP A 345 -32.47 -10.00 11.92
N GLY A 346 -33.53 -9.70 11.14
CA GLY A 346 -34.32 -8.48 11.29
C GLY A 346 -33.52 -7.18 11.08
N GLY A 347 -32.48 -7.23 10.25
CA GLY A 347 -31.62 -6.08 9.97
C GLY A 347 -30.59 -5.74 11.06
N ARG A 348 -30.33 -6.63 12.03
CA ARG A 348 -29.22 -6.45 13.00
C ARG A 348 -27.86 -6.28 12.34
N ALA A 349 -27.67 -6.88 11.17
CA ALA A 349 -26.45 -6.76 10.37
C ALA A 349 -26.34 -5.42 9.61
N ARG A 350 -27.31 -4.50 9.72
CA ARG A 350 -27.26 -3.20 9.06
C ARG A 350 -26.22 -2.29 9.70
N TRP A 351 -25.31 -1.76 8.89
CA TRP A 351 -24.32 -0.77 9.33
C TRP A 351 -24.29 0.44 8.40
N ALA A 352 -24.90 1.55 8.84
CA ALA A 352 -25.02 2.76 8.02
C ALA A 352 -23.67 3.45 7.75
N ASP A 353 -22.70 3.31 8.66
CA ASP A 353 -21.38 3.93 8.55
C ASP A 353 -20.31 3.02 7.93
N GLU A 354 -20.69 1.83 7.42
CA GLU A 354 -19.76 0.88 6.79
C GLU A 354 -18.92 1.55 5.70
N GLY A 355 -19.54 2.37 4.85
CA GLY A 355 -18.83 3.15 3.84
C GLY A 355 -17.73 4.05 4.42
N LYS A 356 -17.99 4.77 5.53
CA LYS A 356 -16.97 5.61 6.19
C LYS A 356 -15.86 4.76 6.81
N ALA A 357 -16.17 3.58 7.31
CA ALA A 357 -15.17 2.63 7.78
C ALA A 357 -14.26 2.14 6.65
N THR A 358 -14.81 1.92 5.44
CA THR A 358 -13.98 1.55 4.27
C THR A 358 -13.01 2.65 3.84
N LEU A 359 -13.32 3.94 4.07
CA LEU A 359 -12.34 5.02 3.83
C LEU A 359 -11.17 4.94 4.81
N ARG A 360 -11.40 4.50 6.05
CA ARG A 360 -10.34 4.25 7.03
C ARG A 360 -9.56 2.97 6.70
N LEU A 361 -10.22 1.94 6.14
CA LEU A 361 -9.52 0.78 5.55
C LEU A 361 -8.62 1.22 4.38
N ARG A 362 -9.15 2.02 3.43
CA ARG A 362 -8.39 2.61 2.31
C ARG A 362 -7.18 3.36 2.83
N ALA A 363 -7.40 4.17 3.87
CA ALA A 363 -6.38 5.03 4.43
C ALA A 363 -5.30 4.26 5.19
N GLY A 364 -5.52 3.02 5.65
CA GLY A 364 -4.56 2.17 6.37
C GLY A 364 -3.91 2.80 7.61
N GLY A 365 -2.83 2.19 8.12
CA GLY A 365 -2.01 2.75 9.20
C GLY A 365 -0.52 2.82 8.88
N ASP A 366 0.24 3.51 9.74
CA ASP A 366 1.70 3.60 9.74
C ASP A 366 2.24 2.96 11.03
N ARG A 367 3.02 1.89 10.87
CA ARG A 367 3.57 1.11 12.00
C ARG A 367 4.59 1.91 12.82
N ALA A 368 5.18 2.96 12.25
CA ALA A 368 6.12 3.83 12.95
C ALA A 368 5.43 4.85 13.87
N LYS A 369 4.12 5.08 13.71
CA LYS A 369 3.35 6.09 14.46
C LYS A 369 2.38 5.43 15.45
N PRO A 370 2.63 5.52 16.78
CA PRO A 370 1.77 4.88 17.80
C PRO A 370 0.28 5.26 17.70
N ASP A 371 -0.02 6.55 17.47
CA ASP A 371 -1.41 7.02 17.32
C ASP A 371 -2.10 6.43 16.09
N SER A 372 -1.33 6.19 15.01
CA SER A 372 -1.84 5.52 13.81
C SER A 372 -2.17 4.06 14.08
N VAL A 373 -1.32 3.34 14.83
CA VAL A 373 -1.59 1.96 15.23
C VAL A 373 -2.84 1.89 16.09
N GLU A 374 -3.02 2.82 17.02
CA GLU A 374 -4.20 2.87 17.88
C GLU A 374 -5.49 3.23 17.12
N ALA A 375 -5.40 4.10 16.10
CA ALA A 375 -6.52 4.33 15.19
C ALA A 375 -6.92 3.05 14.44
N CYS A 376 -5.96 2.25 13.96
CA CYS A 376 -6.24 0.96 13.32
C CYS A 376 -6.84 -0.05 14.30
N ARG A 377 -6.39 -0.11 15.56
CA ARG A 377 -7.00 -0.98 16.58
C ARG A 377 -8.47 -0.65 16.83
N ARG A 378 -8.81 0.64 16.92
CA ARG A 378 -10.20 1.10 17.05
C ARG A 378 -11.04 0.68 15.85
N LEU A 379 -10.50 0.75 14.63
CA LEU A 379 -11.19 0.30 13.42
C LEU A 379 -11.45 -1.22 13.45
N VAL A 380 -10.47 -2.03 13.87
CA VAL A 380 -10.66 -3.49 14.03
C VAL A 380 -11.75 -3.78 15.06
N ALA A 381 -11.76 -3.06 16.19
CA ALA A 381 -12.80 -3.20 17.21
C ALA A 381 -14.20 -2.84 16.69
N GLU A 382 -14.30 -1.80 15.86
CA GLU A 382 -15.56 -1.39 15.21
C GLU A 382 -16.08 -2.45 14.24
N TYR A 383 -15.22 -3.05 13.40
CA TYR A 383 -15.61 -4.15 12.52
C TYR A 383 -16.11 -5.37 13.32
N ALA A 384 -15.46 -5.70 14.44
CA ALA A 384 -15.93 -6.78 15.30
C ALA A 384 -17.27 -6.45 15.97
N ALA A 385 -17.45 -5.23 16.47
CA ALA A 385 -18.68 -4.77 17.12
C ALA A 385 -19.90 -4.78 16.18
N HIS A 386 -19.67 -4.61 14.87
CA HIS A 386 -20.70 -4.68 13.82
C HIS A 386 -20.80 -6.06 13.15
N HIS A 387 -20.19 -7.10 13.72
CA HIS A 387 -20.22 -8.47 13.16
C HIS A 387 -19.71 -8.56 11.70
N ARG A 388 -18.73 -7.71 11.35
CA ARG A 388 -18.04 -7.71 10.04
C ARG A 388 -16.69 -8.42 10.08
N LEU A 389 -16.16 -8.70 11.27
CA LEU A 389 -14.98 -9.53 11.48
C LEU A 389 -15.43 -10.89 12.02
N HIS A 390 -14.99 -11.97 11.35
CA HIS A 390 -15.26 -13.36 11.72
C HIS A 390 -13.93 -14.11 11.86
N TRP A 391 -13.94 -15.19 12.64
CA TRP A 391 -12.76 -15.95 13.01
C TRP A 391 -13.12 -17.41 13.28
N GLY A 392 -12.11 -18.26 13.24
CA GLY A 392 -12.23 -19.70 13.39
C GLY A 392 -11.04 -20.40 12.74
N GLU A 393 -11.01 -21.72 12.80
CA GLU A 393 -10.04 -22.49 12.02
C GLU A 393 -10.32 -22.35 10.51
N ASP A 394 -9.32 -22.59 9.66
CA ASP A 394 -9.46 -22.45 8.20
C ASP A 394 -10.73 -23.12 7.66
N ARG A 395 -11.03 -24.35 8.08
CA ARG A 395 -12.21 -25.10 7.63
C ARG A 395 -13.53 -24.53 8.12
N GLU A 396 -13.54 -23.91 9.30
CA GLU A 396 -14.72 -23.31 9.91
C GLU A 396 -15.05 -21.99 9.21
N CYS A 397 -14.04 -21.14 8.98
CA CYS A 397 -14.20 -19.90 8.22
C CYS A 397 -14.64 -20.17 6.77
N GLU A 398 -14.11 -21.22 6.12
CA GLU A 398 -14.60 -21.64 4.79
C GLU A 398 -16.09 -21.98 4.81
N GLU A 399 -16.51 -22.74 5.81
CA GLU A 399 -17.90 -23.16 5.96
C GLU A 399 -18.82 -21.98 6.24
N GLU A 400 -18.40 -21.09 7.13
CA GLU A 400 -19.14 -19.89 7.49
C GLU A 400 -19.30 -18.95 6.29
N ALA A 401 -18.21 -18.65 5.57
CA ALA A 401 -18.25 -17.81 4.38
C ALA A 401 -19.18 -18.38 3.32
N TYR A 402 -19.13 -19.70 3.10
CA TYR A 402 -20.04 -20.38 2.21
C TYR A 402 -21.51 -20.28 2.68
N ARG A 403 -21.78 -20.56 3.96
CA ARG A 403 -23.12 -20.53 4.55
C ARG A 403 -23.76 -19.14 4.45
N MET A 404 -23.00 -18.08 4.71
CA MET A 404 -23.43 -16.69 4.52
C MET A 404 -23.89 -16.46 3.07
N THR A 405 -23.07 -16.85 2.10
CA THR A 405 -23.39 -16.64 0.68
C THR A 405 -24.63 -17.40 0.23
N LEU A 406 -24.86 -18.61 0.76
CA LEU A 406 -26.05 -19.40 0.48
C LEU A 406 -27.30 -18.77 1.10
N GLN A 407 -27.22 -18.27 2.34
CA GLN A 407 -28.33 -17.60 3.00
C GLN A 407 -28.74 -16.32 2.26
N TRP A 408 -27.77 -15.48 1.86
CA TRP A 408 -28.03 -14.27 1.09
C TRP A 408 -28.65 -14.57 -0.29
N GLN A 409 -28.23 -15.66 -0.95
CA GLN A 409 -28.86 -16.09 -2.20
C GLN A 409 -30.33 -16.51 -1.99
N LYS A 410 -30.66 -17.17 -0.87
CA LYS A 410 -32.05 -17.52 -0.52
C LYS A 410 -32.94 -16.29 -0.31
N THR A 411 -32.36 -15.16 0.13
CA THR A 411 -33.08 -13.89 0.25
C THR A 411 -33.06 -13.05 -1.03
N GLY A 412 -32.61 -13.62 -2.15
CA GLY A 412 -32.62 -12.98 -3.47
C GLY A 412 -31.48 -11.97 -3.69
N LYS A 413 -30.46 -11.97 -2.83
CA LYS A 413 -29.30 -11.07 -2.93
C LYS A 413 -28.28 -11.62 -3.92
N THR A 414 -27.65 -10.72 -4.66
CA THR A 414 -26.42 -11.05 -5.41
C THR A 414 -25.25 -11.15 -4.43
N THR A 415 -24.45 -12.21 -4.56
CA THR A 415 -23.38 -12.52 -3.60
C THR A 415 -22.03 -12.73 -4.27
N LEU A 416 -20.98 -12.47 -3.52
CA LEU A 416 -19.61 -12.75 -3.92
C LEU A 416 -18.85 -13.41 -2.77
N LEU A 417 -18.25 -14.57 -3.05
CA LEU A 417 -17.31 -15.24 -2.17
C LEU A 417 -15.89 -15.01 -2.69
N VAL A 418 -15.03 -14.45 -1.85
CA VAL A 418 -13.67 -14.04 -2.21
C VAL A 418 -12.64 -14.80 -1.37
N ALA A 419 -11.59 -15.29 -2.01
CA ALA A 419 -10.46 -15.94 -1.35
C ALA A 419 -9.11 -15.38 -1.82
N GLY A 420 -8.05 -15.66 -1.05
CA GLY A 420 -6.70 -15.14 -1.29
C GLY A 420 -5.96 -15.82 -2.45
N THR A 421 -6.13 -17.14 -2.62
CA THR A 421 -5.36 -17.93 -3.61
C THR A 421 -6.25 -18.70 -4.59
N ASN A 422 -5.72 -19.05 -5.77
CA ASN A 422 -6.44 -19.90 -6.74
C ASN A 422 -6.74 -21.29 -6.17
N GLU A 423 -5.86 -21.83 -5.35
CA GLU A 423 -6.05 -23.13 -4.70
C GLU A 423 -7.23 -23.09 -3.71
N GLN A 424 -7.35 -22.01 -2.93
CA GLN A 424 -8.50 -21.80 -2.04
C GLN A 424 -9.79 -21.60 -2.82
N VAL A 425 -9.76 -20.79 -3.89
CA VAL A 425 -10.92 -20.64 -4.77
C VAL A 425 -11.37 -22.00 -5.29
N ARG A 426 -10.44 -22.86 -5.71
CA ARG A 426 -10.74 -24.23 -6.16
C ARG A 426 -11.34 -25.08 -5.03
N ALA A 427 -10.76 -25.06 -3.83
CA ALA A 427 -11.25 -25.82 -2.68
C ALA A 427 -12.67 -25.39 -2.28
N MET A 428 -12.93 -24.08 -2.19
CA MET A 428 -14.24 -23.51 -1.89
C MET A 428 -15.28 -23.84 -2.96
N ASN A 429 -14.91 -23.72 -4.23
CA ASN A 429 -15.77 -24.10 -5.35
C ASN A 429 -16.12 -25.59 -5.29
N GLN A 430 -15.14 -26.46 -5.03
CA GLN A 430 -15.36 -27.90 -4.91
C GLN A 430 -16.34 -28.22 -3.77
N ARG A 431 -16.13 -27.63 -2.59
CA ARG A 431 -16.99 -27.82 -1.42
C ARG A 431 -18.42 -27.37 -1.72
N THR A 432 -18.57 -26.19 -2.33
CA THR A 432 -19.86 -25.64 -2.76
C THR A 432 -20.59 -26.60 -3.69
N ILE A 433 -19.92 -27.12 -4.72
CA ILE A 433 -20.52 -28.06 -5.69
C ILE A 433 -20.98 -29.34 -4.98
N LEU A 434 -20.13 -29.92 -4.12
CA LEU A 434 -20.44 -31.15 -3.40
C LEU A 434 -21.65 -30.98 -2.47
N GLU A 435 -21.73 -29.88 -1.74
CA GLU A 435 -22.84 -29.64 -0.83
C GLU A 435 -24.14 -29.36 -1.59
N ARG A 436 -24.09 -28.59 -2.69
CA ARG A 436 -25.24 -28.39 -3.57
C ARG A 436 -25.76 -29.70 -4.15
N ARG A 437 -24.87 -30.64 -4.45
CA ARG A 437 -25.23 -31.99 -4.90
C ARG A 437 -25.94 -32.79 -3.79
N VAL A 438 -25.44 -32.74 -2.56
CA VAL A 438 -26.10 -33.37 -1.40
C VAL A 438 -27.50 -32.78 -1.16
N LEU A 439 -27.67 -31.47 -1.36
CA LEU A 439 -28.95 -30.77 -1.24
C LEU A 439 -29.89 -30.96 -2.45
N GLY A 440 -29.49 -31.68 -3.49
CA GLY A 440 -30.28 -31.86 -4.72
C GLY A 440 -30.39 -30.60 -5.59
N LEU A 441 -29.57 -29.58 -5.33
CA LEU A 441 -29.50 -28.33 -6.10
C LEU A 441 -28.55 -28.43 -7.31
N SER A 442 -27.74 -29.48 -7.36
CA SER A 442 -26.88 -29.84 -8.48
C SER A 442 -27.05 -31.31 -8.84
N ASP A 443 -26.94 -31.65 -10.13
CA ASP A 443 -26.90 -33.04 -10.57
C ASP A 443 -25.67 -33.77 -9.98
N GLY A 444 -25.88 -35.05 -9.64
CA GLY A 444 -24.89 -35.94 -9.06
C GLY A 444 -24.61 -37.21 -9.86
N ASP A 445 -25.36 -37.44 -10.93
CA ASP A 445 -25.15 -38.59 -11.81
C ASP A 445 -23.81 -38.45 -12.56
N PRO A 446 -22.83 -39.36 -12.37
CA PRO A 446 -21.53 -39.30 -13.03
C PRO A 446 -21.60 -39.22 -14.56
N SER A 447 -22.66 -39.74 -15.18
CA SER A 447 -22.87 -39.70 -16.63
C SER A 447 -23.29 -38.31 -17.14
N ARG A 448 -23.77 -37.44 -16.25
CA ARG A 448 -24.27 -36.09 -16.54
C ARG A 448 -23.37 -34.98 -15.99
N LEU A 449 -22.12 -35.30 -15.65
CA LEU A 449 -21.13 -34.32 -15.20
C LEU A 449 -20.21 -33.87 -16.34
N ALA A 450 -19.77 -32.62 -16.28
CA ALA A 450 -18.73 -32.07 -17.15
C ALA A 450 -17.52 -31.63 -16.31
N THR A 451 -16.31 -31.78 -16.85
CA THR A 451 -15.07 -31.36 -16.20
C THR A 451 -14.62 -30.01 -16.74
N LEU A 452 -14.21 -29.13 -15.85
CA LEU A 452 -13.73 -27.78 -16.14
C LEU A 452 -12.19 -27.72 -16.14
N SER A 453 -11.63 -26.54 -16.45
CA SER A 453 -10.18 -26.32 -16.50
C SER A 453 -9.47 -26.45 -15.15
N ASP A 454 -10.18 -26.16 -14.05
CA ASP A 454 -9.74 -26.39 -12.68
C ASP A 454 -9.89 -27.87 -12.24
N GLY A 455 -10.29 -28.76 -13.15
CA GLY A 455 -10.51 -30.17 -12.88
C GLY A 455 -11.75 -30.49 -12.04
N LEU A 456 -12.57 -29.50 -11.70
CA LEU A 456 -13.82 -29.71 -10.95
C LEU A 456 -14.90 -30.29 -11.88
N LYS A 457 -15.76 -31.14 -11.30
CA LYS A 457 -16.88 -31.77 -12.00
C LYS A 457 -18.19 -31.08 -11.64
N ILE A 458 -18.80 -30.43 -12.62
CA ILE A 458 -20.07 -29.70 -12.49
C ILE A 458 -21.26 -30.50 -13.05
N GLY A 459 -22.44 -30.25 -12.48
CA GLY A 459 -23.73 -30.79 -12.91
C GLY A 459 -24.71 -29.70 -13.38
N ALA A 460 -25.90 -30.12 -13.81
CA ALA A 460 -27.02 -29.18 -13.99
C ALA A 460 -27.35 -28.51 -12.65
N GLY A 461 -27.51 -27.18 -12.64
CA GLY A 461 -27.67 -26.35 -11.45
C GLY A 461 -26.37 -25.68 -10.96
N ASP A 462 -25.21 -26.03 -11.54
CA ASP A 462 -23.94 -25.41 -11.16
C ASP A 462 -23.62 -24.09 -11.87
N ARG A 463 -22.77 -23.25 -11.25
CA ARG A 463 -22.29 -22.01 -11.85
C ARG A 463 -20.87 -22.17 -12.41
N ILE A 464 -20.67 -21.65 -13.62
CA ILE A 464 -19.37 -21.60 -14.30
C ILE A 464 -19.04 -20.19 -14.74
N VAL A 465 -17.75 -19.90 -14.88
CA VAL A 465 -17.23 -18.64 -15.42
C VAL A 465 -16.26 -18.95 -16.54
N SER A 466 -16.41 -18.26 -17.66
CA SER A 466 -15.49 -18.33 -18.80
C SER A 466 -14.19 -17.57 -18.52
N ARG A 467 -13.08 -18.07 -19.06
CA ARG A 467 -11.71 -17.56 -18.86
C ARG A 467 -10.98 -17.18 -20.14
N ALA A 468 -11.62 -17.42 -21.29
CA ALA A 468 -11.09 -17.06 -22.61
C ALA A 468 -12.17 -16.38 -23.44
N ASN A 469 -11.73 -15.46 -24.31
CA ASN A 469 -12.56 -14.93 -25.37
C ASN A 469 -12.57 -15.93 -26.53
N ASP A 470 -13.74 -16.22 -27.11
CA ASP A 470 -13.82 -17.05 -28.30
C ASP A 470 -14.90 -16.53 -29.26
N HIS A 471 -14.51 -16.31 -30.51
CA HIS A 471 -15.40 -15.77 -31.52
C HIS A 471 -16.25 -16.84 -32.21
N GLN A 472 -15.97 -18.13 -32.01
CA GLN A 472 -16.70 -19.26 -32.58
C GLN A 472 -17.80 -19.75 -31.64
N VAL A 473 -17.63 -19.59 -30.33
CA VAL A 473 -18.69 -19.86 -29.34
C VAL A 473 -19.64 -18.67 -29.32
N ARG A 474 -20.80 -18.81 -29.97
CA ARG A 474 -21.83 -17.78 -30.08
C ARG A 474 -22.98 -18.04 -29.12
N GLY A 475 -23.41 -16.98 -28.45
CA GLY A 475 -24.66 -16.93 -27.71
C GLY A 475 -25.84 -16.53 -28.61
N PRO A 476 -27.00 -16.25 -28.00
CA PRO A 476 -28.16 -15.72 -28.71
C PRO A 476 -27.84 -14.36 -29.32
N ASP A 477 -28.50 -14.03 -30.44
CA ASP A 477 -28.34 -12.77 -31.19
C ASP A 477 -26.91 -12.45 -31.68
N GLY A 478 -26.03 -13.47 -31.74
CA GLY A 478 -24.66 -13.33 -32.25
C GLY A 478 -23.65 -12.80 -31.23
N HIS A 479 -24.04 -12.66 -29.96
CA HIS A 479 -23.12 -12.34 -28.87
C HIS A 479 -21.97 -13.36 -28.78
N ARG A 480 -20.78 -12.91 -28.43
CA ARG A 480 -19.57 -13.74 -28.34
C ARG A 480 -19.30 -14.11 -26.90
N ILE A 481 -18.70 -15.27 -26.65
CA ILE A 481 -18.24 -15.59 -25.31
C ILE A 481 -16.99 -14.74 -24.98
N GLU A 482 -17.01 -14.13 -23.81
CA GLU A 482 -15.94 -13.26 -23.34
C GLU A 482 -15.48 -13.68 -21.94
N ASN A 483 -14.18 -13.50 -21.67
CA ASN A 483 -13.58 -13.80 -20.37
C ASN A 483 -14.30 -13.06 -19.24
N GLY A 484 -14.75 -13.80 -18.24
CA GLY A 484 -15.44 -13.29 -17.06
C GLY A 484 -16.96 -13.41 -17.12
N MET A 485 -17.55 -13.84 -18.25
CA MET A 485 -18.98 -14.13 -18.31
C MET A 485 -19.32 -15.33 -17.43
N ALA A 486 -20.36 -15.18 -16.60
CA ALA A 486 -20.84 -16.21 -15.68
C ALA A 486 -22.13 -16.85 -16.21
N PHE A 487 -22.23 -18.16 -16.06
CA PHE A 487 -23.37 -18.95 -16.53
C PHE A 487 -23.85 -19.93 -15.46
N THR A 488 -25.15 -20.17 -15.43
CA THR A 488 -25.77 -21.25 -14.66
C THR A 488 -26.06 -22.42 -15.61
N VAL A 489 -25.49 -23.57 -15.33
CA VAL A 489 -25.66 -24.80 -16.12
C VAL A 489 -27.09 -25.28 -15.97
N THR A 490 -27.76 -25.47 -17.09
CA THR A 490 -29.14 -25.99 -17.13
C THR A 490 -29.20 -27.46 -17.50
N ARG A 491 -28.31 -27.90 -18.40
CA ARG A 491 -28.20 -29.29 -18.84
C ARG A 491 -26.80 -29.57 -19.38
N ILE A 492 -26.35 -30.81 -19.20
CA ILE A 492 -25.07 -31.29 -19.70
C ILE A 492 -25.36 -32.39 -20.72
N ASP A 493 -25.04 -32.10 -21.99
CA ASP A 493 -25.22 -32.99 -23.15
C ASP A 493 -23.84 -33.55 -23.58
N THR A 494 -23.78 -34.61 -24.40
CA THR A 494 -22.52 -35.32 -24.75
C THR A 494 -21.39 -34.38 -25.21
N ASP A 495 -21.70 -33.44 -26.11
CA ASP A 495 -20.71 -32.55 -26.74
C ASP A 495 -20.81 -31.09 -26.29
N ALA A 496 -21.84 -30.75 -25.49
CA ALA A 496 -22.13 -29.36 -25.14
C ALA A 496 -22.71 -29.19 -23.73
N ILE A 497 -22.53 -28.00 -23.19
CA ILE A 497 -23.09 -27.55 -21.93
C ILE A 497 -24.14 -26.48 -22.25
N ALA A 498 -25.41 -26.78 -21.99
CA ALA A 498 -26.50 -25.82 -22.10
C ALA A 498 -26.58 -25.01 -20.79
N CYS A 499 -26.45 -23.70 -20.88
CA CYS A 499 -26.41 -22.82 -19.71
C CYS A 499 -27.19 -21.52 -19.96
N ARG A 500 -27.42 -20.76 -18.89
CA ARG A 500 -28.04 -19.42 -18.96
C ARG A 500 -27.13 -18.38 -18.35
N ASP A 501 -27.04 -17.21 -18.97
CA ASP A 501 -26.36 -16.07 -18.37
C ASP A 501 -27.22 -15.38 -17.29
N ALA A 502 -26.72 -14.29 -16.72
CA ALA A 502 -27.43 -13.51 -15.70
C ALA A 502 -28.73 -12.87 -16.20
N ASP A 503 -28.83 -12.58 -17.51
CA ASP A 503 -30.02 -12.02 -18.15
C ASP A 503 -31.04 -13.13 -18.54
N GLY A 504 -30.71 -14.39 -18.25
CA GLY A 504 -31.55 -15.54 -18.56
C GLY A 504 -31.45 -16.02 -20.01
N ARG A 505 -30.54 -15.46 -20.81
CA ARG A 505 -30.36 -15.86 -22.22
C ARG A 505 -29.70 -17.23 -22.27
N GLN A 506 -30.09 -18.05 -23.25
CA GLN A 506 -29.61 -19.43 -23.38
C GLN A 506 -28.32 -19.52 -24.20
N TRP A 507 -27.33 -20.22 -23.67
CA TRP A 507 -26.03 -20.44 -24.27
C TRP A 507 -25.75 -21.94 -24.44
N THR A 508 -25.08 -22.30 -25.52
CA THR A 508 -24.59 -23.66 -25.78
C THR A 508 -23.08 -23.61 -25.94
N ILE A 509 -22.37 -24.04 -24.89
CA ILE A 509 -20.90 -23.99 -24.84
C ILE A 509 -20.35 -25.39 -25.16
N PRO A 510 -19.46 -25.55 -26.14
CA PRO A 510 -18.83 -26.85 -26.42
C PRO A 510 -18.11 -27.40 -25.20
N ARG A 511 -18.28 -28.70 -24.92
CA ARG A 511 -17.75 -29.34 -23.70
C ARG A 511 -16.22 -29.30 -23.65
N ASP A 512 -15.55 -29.56 -24.77
CA ASP A 512 -14.08 -29.51 -24.87
C ASP A 512 -13.52 -28.10 -24.66
N TRP A 513 -14.26 -27.10 -25.12
CA TRP A 513 -13.92 -25.70 -24.88
C TRP A 513 -14.07 -25.36 -23.40
N ALA A 514 -15.19 -25.73 -22.76
CA ALA A 514 -15.40 -25.49 -21.33
C ALA A 514 -14.35 -26.20 -20.45
N LYS A 515 -13.89 -27.39 -20.86
CA LYS A 515 -12.84 -28.15 -20.18
C LYS A 515 -11.50 -27.42 -20.13
N THR A 516 -11.23 -26.53 -21.07
CA THR A 516 -9.97 -25.75 -21.14
C THR A 516 -10.14 -24.30 -20.71
N ASN A 517 -11.35 -23.74 -20.86
CA ASN A 517 -11.60 -22.30 -20.76
C ASN A 517 -12.67 -21.90 -19.75
N CYS A 518 -13.26 -22.82 -18.98
CA CYS A 518 -14.19 -22.49 -17.91
C CYS A 518 -13.67 -22.95 -16.54
N GLU A 519 -14.01 -22.20 -15.49
CA GLU A 519 -13.78 -22.53 -14.08
C GLU A 519 -15.11 -22.51 -13.32
N ALA A 520 -15.17 -23.11 -12.14
CA ALA A 520 -16.36 -22.99 -11.28
C ALA A 520 -16.55 -21.53 -10.80
N GLY A 521 -17.81 -21.11 -10.69
CA GLY A 521 -18.20 -19.71 -10.56
C GLY A 521 -18.72 -19.25 -9.19
N TYR A 522 -18.45 -19.99 -8.10
CA TYR A 522 -18.97 -19.65 -6.77
C TYR A 522 -18.04 -18.75 -5.97
N ALA A 523 -16.73 -19.02 -6.03
CA ALA A 523 -15.67 -18.24 -5.40
C ALA A 523 -14.75 -17.61 -6.46
N THR A 524 -14.13 -16.50 -6.11
CA THR A 524 -13.13 -15.82 -6.97
C THR A 524 -11.98 -15.25 -6.15
N THR A 525 -10.88 -14.90 -6.80
CA THR A 525 -9.76 -14.23 -6.11
C THR A 525 -10.05 -12.74 -5.93
N ILE A 526 -9.37 -12.09 -4.98
CA ILE A 526 -9.47 -10.65 -4.77
C ILE A 526 -9.13 -9.86 -6.04
N HIS A 527 -8.10 -10.27 -6.79
CA HIS A 527 -7.73 -9.63 -8.05
C HIS A 527 -8.82 -9.73 -9.12
N LYS A 528 -9.46 -10.90 -9.24
CA LYS A 528 -10.53 -11.13 -10.22
C LYS A 528 -11.85 -10.43 -9.83
N SER A 529 -12.01 -9.99 -8.57
CA SER A 529 -13.22 -9.29 -8.10
C SER A 529 -13.17 -7.77 -8.28
N GLN A 530 -12.05 -7.21 -8.75
CA GLN A 530 -11.95 -5.79 -9.03
C GLN A 530 -12.99 -5.36 -10.08
N GLY A 531 -13.52 -4.14 -9.94
CA GLY A 531 -14.67 -3.66 -10.72
C GLY A 531 -16.03 -4.28 -10.35
N MET A 532 -16.08 -5.52 -9.85
CA MET A 532 -17.34 -6.18 -9.52
C MET A 532 -18.07 -5.50 -8.36
N THR A 533 -19.40 -5.44 -8.45
CA THR A 533 -20.28 -4.93 -7.40
C THR A 533 -21.47 -5.87 -7.20
N VAL A 534 -21.65 -6.36 -5.98
CA VAL A 534 -22.75 -7.26 -5.56
C VAL A 534 -23.49 -6.66 -4.37
N ASP A 535 -24.57 -7.27 -3.92
CA ASP A 535 -25.28 -6.81 -2.73
C ASP A 535 -24.48 -7.15 -1.47
N ARG A 536 -23.97 -8.39 -1.35
CA ARG A 536 -23.21 -8.83 -0.17
C ARG A 536 -21.95 -9.61 -0.52
N CYS A 537 -20.87 -9.35 0.20
CA CYS A 537 -19.56 -9.95 -0.04
C CYS A 537 -19.04 -10.65 1.23
N ALA A 538 -18.54 -11.87 1.08
CA ALA A 538 -17.77 -12.58 2.11
C ALA A 538 -16.35 -12.82 1.58
N ALA A 539 -15.35 -12.37 2.34
CA ALA A 539 -13.95 -12.50 1.97
C ALA A 539 -13.17 -13.24 3.06
N MET A 540 -12.59 -14.38 2.69
CA MET A 540 -11.82 -15.20 3.60
C MET A 540 -10.31 -15.03 3.40
N PHE A 541 -9.61 -14.91 4.53
CA PHE A 541 -8.17 -14.86 4.63
C PHE A 541 -7.66 -16.06 5.45
N PRO A 542 -7.04 -17.06 4.79
CA PRO A 542 -6.57 -18.29 5.42
C PRO A 542 -5.47 -18.02 6.45
N SER A 543 -5.22 -18.94 7.38
CA SER A 543 -4.29 -18.74 8.49
C SER A 543 -2.84 -18.44 8.08
N ASP A 544 -2.41 -18.94 6.92
CA ASP A 544 -1.06 -18.78 6.37
C ASP A 544 -0.88 -17.54 5.48
N ALA A 545 -1.98 -16.91 5.05
CA ALA A 545 -1.89 -15.74 4.18
C ALA A 545 -1.39 -14.49 4.92
N ARG A 546 -0.46 -13.81 4.26
CA ARG A 546 -0.10 -12.42 4.56
C ARG A 546 -0.73 -11.53 3.51
N VAL A 547 -1.75 -10.81 3.92
CA VAL A 547 -2.53 -9.96 3.03
C VAL A 547 -2.14 -8.51 3.30
N PRO A 548 -1.82 -7.72 2.26
CA PRO A 548 -1.66 -6.27 2.39
C PRO A 548 -3.00 -5.54 2.48
N CYS A 549 -2.95 -4.32 3.01
CA CYS A 549 -4.11 -3.46 3.28
C CYS A 549 -5.01 -3.25 2.06
N ASN A 550 -4.44 -3.11 0.86
CA ASN A 550 -5.20 -2.86 -0.36
C ASN A 550 -6.06 -4.06 -0.79
N LEU A 551 -5.60 -5.30 -0.60
CA LEU A 551 -6.40 -6.50 -0.85
C LEU A 551 -7.61 -6.58 0.09
N GLN A 552 -7.41 -6.27 1.37
CA GLN A 552 -8.50 -6.17 2.33
C GLN A 552 -9.48 -5.06 1.94
N TYR A 553 -8.99 -3.89 1.55
CA TYR A 553 -9.82 -2.77 1.11
C TYR A 553 -10.67 -3.12 -0.12
N VAL A 554 -10.07 -3.77 -1.13
CA VAL A 554 -10.80 -4.22 -2.32
C VAL A 554 -11.88 -5.21 -1.93
N ALA A 555 -11.56 -6.22 -1.11
CA ALA A 555 -12.54 -7.18 -0.62
C ALA A 555 -13.69 -6.51 0.16
N ALA A 556 -13.38 -5.55 1.03
CA ALA A 556 -14.34 -4.83 1.87
C ALA A 556 -15.21 -3.80 1.13
N THR A 557 -15.08 -3.69 -0.19
CA THR A 557 -15.79 -2.67 -1.01
C THR A 557 -16.60 -3.26 -2.17
N ARG A 558 -16.74 -4.59 -2.24
CA ARG A 558 -17.48 -5.27 -3.32
C ARG A 558 -18.99 -5.30 -3.07
N GLY A 559 -19.41 -5.44 -1.82
CA GLY A 559 -20.81 -5.47 -1.38
C GLY A 559 -21.39 -4.06 -1.21
N ARG A 560 -22.60 -3.84 -1.73
CA ARG A 560 -23.38 -2.61 -1.51
C ARG A 560 -24.01 -2.55 -0.12
N GLU A 561 -24.40 -3.69 0.44
CA GLU A 561 -25.13 -3.79 1.70
C GLU A 561 -24.22 -4.26 2.85
N GLU A 562 -23.44 -5.32 2.64
CA GLU A 562 -22.64 -5.95 3.69
C GLU A 562 -21.31 -6.52 3.15
N ASN A 563 -20.21 -6.28 3.85
CA ASN A 563 -18.89 -6.83 3.54
C ASN A 563 -18.27 -7.52 4.77
N HIS A 564 -18.20 -8.85 4.72
CA HIS A 564 -17.71 -9.69 5.81
C HIS A 564 -16.26 -10.12 5.57
N LEU A 565 -15.40 -9.93 6.57
CA LEU A 565 -13.98 -10.31 6.55
C LEU A 565 -13.77 -11.46 7.52
N LEU A 566 -13.37 -12.63 7.00
CA LEU A 566 -13.10 -13.81 7.81
C LEU A 566 -11.58 -14.01 7.89
N TYR A 567 -10.99 -13.86 9.08
CA TYR A 567 -9.58 -14.11 9.33
C TYR A 567 -9.41 -15.42 10.08
N ALA A 568 -8.98 -16.46 9.37
CA ALA A 568 -8.81 -17.78 9.95
C ALA A 568 -7.55 -17.91 10.81
N CYS A 569 -7.51 -18.90 11.68
CA CYS A 569 -6.32 -19.33 12.40
C CYS A 569 -5.98 -20.79 12.09
N LYS A 570 -4.76 -21.20 12.47
CA LYS A 570 -4.36 -22.60 12.36
C LYS A 570 -5.16 -23.47 13.33
N ASP A 571 -5.08 -24.78 13.14
CA ASP A 571 -5.67 -25.74 14.06
C ASP A 571 -5.13 -25.58 15.49
N GLU A 572 -5.96 -25.96 16.47
CA GLU A 572 -5.65 -25.88 17.90
C GLU A 572 -4.27 -26.44 18.26
N LYS A 573 -3.91 -27.61 17.74
CA LYS A 573 -2.63 -28.26 18.08
C LYS A 573 -1.45 -27.42 17.59
N THR A 574 -1.54 -26.87 16.39
CA THR A 574 -0.50 -25.99 15.86
C THR A 574 -0.41 -24.67 16.63
N ARG A 575 -1.56 -24.05 16.99
CA ARG A 575 -1.58 -22.83 17.82
C ARG A 575 -0.93 -23.03 19.18
N GLN A 576 -1.25 -24.13 19.87
CA GLN A 576 -0.62 -24.47 21.15
C GLN A 576 0.90 -24.66 21.02
N THR A 577 1.34 -25.30 19.94
CA THR A 577 2.77 -25.50 19.67
C THR A 577 3.49 -24.18 19.43
N GLU A 578 2.91 -23.27 18.63
CA GLU A 578 3.49 -21.94 18.37
C GLU A 578 3.49 -21.06 19.62
N ALA A 579 2.46 -21.14 20.47
CA ALA A 579 2.40 -20.45 21.76
C ALA A 579 3.55 -20.88 22.68
N MET A 580 3.86 -22.18 22.75
CA MET A 580 5.00 -22.69 23.53
C MET A 580 6.36 -22.21 23.00
N LEU A 581 6.51 -22.09 21.68
CA LEU A 581 7.77 -21.71 21.04
C LEU A 581 8.03 -20.21 21.02
N SER A 582 6.98 -19.40 20.86
CA SER A 582 7.10 -17.97 20.54
C SER A 582 6.29 -17.05 21.45
N GLY A 583 5.48 -17.60 22.37
CA GLY A 583 4.55 -16.82 23.18
C GLY A 583 3.39 -16.22 22.38
N SER A 584 3.08 -16.79 21.21
CA SER A 584 1.94 -16.38 20.37
C SER A 584 0.61 -16.64 21.07
N ASP A 585 -0.41 -15.84 20.73
CA ASP A 585 -1.76 -16.02 21.26
C ASP A 585 -2.38 -17.34 20.77
N THR A 586 -3.27 -17.91 21.57
CA THR A 586 -4.03 -19.11 21.24
C THR A 586 -5.48 -18.82 20.93
N ASP A 587 -6.04 -17.68 21.37
CA ASP A 587 -7.45 -17.37 21.12
C ASP A 587 -7.69 -17.00 19.63
N PRO A 588 -8.56 -17.73 18.90
CA PRO A 588 -8.88 -17.42 17.51
C PRO A 588 -9.34 -15.97 17.29
N GLU A 589 -10.10 -15.38 18.23
CA GLU A 589 -10.57 -14.00 18.09
C GLU A 589 -9.41 -13.01 18.19
N ALA A 590 -8.57 -13.14 19.22
CA ALA A 590 -7.36 -12.32 19.39
C ALA A 590 -6.43 -12.41 18.17
N ILE A 591 -6.22 -13.63 17.63
CA ILE A 591 -5.44 -13.87 16.42
C ILE A 591 -6.07 -13.13 15.24
N ALA A 592 -7.37 -13.26 14.99
CA ALA A 592 -8.05 -12.59 13.88
C ALA A 592 -7.93 -11.06 13.97
N ARG A 593 -8.13 -10.48 15.16
CA ARG A 593 -7.95 -9.05 15.42
C ARG A 593 -6.50 -8.60 15.14
N GLN A 594 -5.52 -9.38 15.59
CA GLN A 594 -4.10 -9.10 15.34
C GLN A 594 -3.75 -9.21 13.85
N ARG A 595 -4.30 -10.19 13.13
CA ARG A 595 -4.09 -10.38 11.70
C ARG A 595 -4.71 -9.25 10.87
N MET A 596 -5.94 -8.82 11.20
CA MET A 596 -6.55 -7.66 10.57
C MET A 596 -5.76 -6.37 10.85
N LEU A 597 -5.30 -6.18 12.08
CA LEU A 597 -4.42 -5.04 12.43
C LEU A 597 -3.11 -5.08 11.64
N SER A 598 -2.46 -6.23 11.55
CA SER A 598 -1.24 -6.43 10.76
C SER A 598 -1.47 -6.12 9.28
N THR A 599 -2.62 -6.52 8.74
CA THR A 599 -3.04 -6.21 7.35
C THR A 599 -3.16 -4.69 7.14
N LEU A 600 -3.83 -3.98 8.05
CA LEU A 600 -3.97 -2.51 8.00
C LEU A 600 -2.63 -1.75 8.06
N LEU A 601 -1.65 -2.32 8.74
CA LEU A 601 -0.31 -1.74 8.89
C LEU A 601 0.67 -2.16 7.78
N THR A 602 0.25 -3.06 6.88
CA THR A 602 1.08 -3.56 5.78
C THR A 602 0.55 -3.00 4.46
N ARG A 603 1.11 -1.86 4.04
CA ARG A 603 0.78 -1.28 2.72
C ARG A 603 1.79 -1.68 1.66
N PRO A 604 1.33 -1.97 0.43
CA PRO A 604 2.24 -2.03 -0.69
C PRO A 604 2.80 -0.63 -0.96
N ASP A 605 4.07 -0.59 -1.33
CA ASP A 605 4.76 0.63 -1.72
C ASP A 605 4.45 0.92 -3.20
N THR A 606 3.51 1.83 -3.45
CA THR A 606 3.07 2.22 -4.80
C THR A 606 3.88 3.40 -5.34
N ARG A 607 5.10 3.57 -4.85
CA ARG A 607 5.99 4.63 -5.30
C ARG A 607 6.64 4.29 -6.63
N THR A 608 6.74 5.33 -7.46
CA THR A 608 7.54 5.31 -8.68
C THR A 608 9.03 5.19 -8.34
N ALA A 609 9.87 4.79 -9.29
CA ALA A 609 11.32 4.75 -9.13
C ALA A 609 11.89 6.14 -8.87
N THR A 610 11.31 7.17 -9.50
CA THR A 610 11.67 8.58 -9.33
C THR A 610 11.40 9.06 -7.91
N GLU A 611 10.21 8.75 -7.35
CA GLU A 611 9.90 9.05 -5.95
C GLU A 611 10.82 8.28 -5.01
N THR A 612 10.97 6.96 -5.22
CA THR A 612 11.83 6.12 -4.37
C THR A 612 13.26 6.65 -4.33
N ARG A 613 13.78 7.15 -5.47
CA ARG A 613 15.11 7.78 -5.53
C ARG A 613 15.19 9.05 -4.69
N ILE A 614 14.12 9.87 -4.70
CA ILE A 614 14.04 11.08 -3.86
C ILE A 614 13.96 10.68 -2.39
N ASP A 615 13.09 9.73 -2.03
CA ASP A 615 12.92 9.30 -0.64
C ASP A 615 14.20 8.67 -0.07
N GLU A 616 14.87 7.79 -0.83
CA GLU A 616 16.15 7.19 -0.43
C GLU A 616 17.23 8.27 -0.22
N HIS A 617 17.18 9.36 -1.00
CA HIS A 617 18.07 10.48 -0.80
C HIS A 617 17.69 11.26 0.47
N GLU A 618 16.44 11.68 0.61
CA GLU A 618 15.98 12.47 1.74
C GLU A 618 16.14 11.73 3.08
N GLU A 619 15.79 10.45 3.13
CA GLU A 619 15.91 9.64 4.34
C GLU A 619 17.39 9.45 4.74
N ARG A 620 18.28 9.15 3.78
CA ARG A 620 19.71 8.94 4.06
C ARG A 620 20.46 10.23 4.37
N TYR A 621 20.01 11.37 3.85
CA TYR A 621 20.58 12.68 4.20
C TYR A 621 19.79 13.40 5.30
N SER A 622 18.77 12.76 5.89
CA SER A 622 18.02 13.35 7.01
C SER A 622 18.94 13.61 8.20
N LEU A 623 18.78 14.75 8.88
CA LEU A 623 19.60 15.06 10.04
C LEU A 623 19.42 13.99 11.12
N THR A 624 18.20 13.49 11.33
CA THR A 624 17.93 12.43 12.31
C THR A 624 18.77 11.17 12.07
N ARG A 625 18.92 10.73 10.81
CA ARG A 625 19.76 9.57 10.48
C ARG A 625 21.24 9.90 10.61
N LEU A 626 21.69 11.02 10.03
CA LEU A 626 23.09 11.43 10.09
C LEU A 626 23.58 11.61 11.54
N LEU A 627 22.75 12.16 12.43
CA LEU A 627 23.03 12.29 13.86
C LEU A 627 23.17 10.93 14.57
N ARG A 628 22.35 9.94 14.21
CA ARG A 628 22.46 8.59 14.77
C ARG A 628 23.73 7.88 14.30
N GLU A 629 24.07 8.04 13.02
CA GLU A 629 25.30 7.52 12.44
C GLU A 629 26.54 8.18 13.08
N HIS A 630 26.50 9.50 13.28
CA HIS A 630 27.51 10.24 14.06
C HIS A 630 27.68 9.63 15.46
N ASP A 631 26.57 9.53 16.21
CA ASP A 631 26.56 9.06 17.59
C ASP A 631 27.14 7.64 17.71
N TYR A 632 26.83 6.76 16.75
CA TYR A 632 27.42 5.43 16.66
C TYR A 632 28.94 5.47 16.45
N ALA A 633 29.40 6.14 15.38
CA ALA A 633 30.82 6.18 15.03
C ALA A 633 31.66 6.90 16.10
N ALA A 634 31.16 8.02 16.64
CA ALA A 634 31.79 8.74 17.73
C ALA A 634 31.83 7.91 19.04
N GLY A 635 30.81 7.09 19.28
CA GLY A 635 30.78 6.14 20.39
C GLY A 635 31.83 5.03 20.29
N LEU A 636 32.24 4.63 19.08
CA LEU A 636 33.35 3.68 18.89
C LEU A 636 34.69 4.30 19.31
N ILE A 637 34.92 5.56 18.96
CA ILE A 637 36.13 6.31 19.35
C ILE A 637 36.17 6.52 20.87
N ALA A 638 35.05 6.93 21.47
CA ALA A 638 34.99 7.27 22.88
C ALA A 638 34.88 6.05 23.81
N GLY A 639 34.53 4.86 23.28
CA GLY A 639 34.27 3.64 24.05
C GLY A 639 35.42 3.21 24.96
N PRO A 640 36.65 3.04 24.44
CA PRO A 640 37.80 2.67 25.27
C PRO A 640 38.09 3.69 26.37
N HIS A 641 37.90 4.98 26.08
CA HIS A 641 38.07 6.05 27.07
C HIS A 641 36.99 5.97 28.16
N LEU A 642 35.72 5.77 27.80
CA LEU A 642 34.64 5.58 28.77
C LEU A 642 34.92 4.38 29.67
N GLU A 643 35.30 3.24 29.09
CA GLU A 643 35.57 2.02 29.87
C GLU A 643 36.73 2.24 30.85
N ALA A 644 37.80 2.91 30.42
CA ALA A 644 38.91 3.27 31.31
C ALA A 644 38.45 4.16 32.48
N LYS A 645 37.56 5.13 32.23
CA LYS A 645 36.99 6.00 33.28
C LYS A 645 36.05 5.25 34.21
N LEU A 646 35.25 4.32 33.68
CA LEU A 646 34.38 3.47 34.49
C LEU A 646 35.20 2.58 35.44
N ARG A 647 36.31 1.99 34.98
CA ARG A 647 37.22 1.20 35.82
C ARG A 647 37.88 2.01 36.94
N GLN A 648 38.02 3.32 36.78
CA GLN A 648 38.54 4.21 37.82
C GLN A 648 37.49 4.55 38.89
N CYS A 649 36.20 4.56 38.52
CA CYS A 649 35.12 5.02 39.39
C CYS A 649 34.31 3.89 40.02
N HIS A 650 34.27 2.71 39.38
CA HIS A 650 33.38 1.60 39.73
C HIS A 650 34.14 0.28 39.86
N ASN A 651 33.58 -0.64 40.64
CA ASN A 651 34.15 -1.98 40.79
C ASN A 651 34.02 -2.82 39.49
N PRO A 652 34.86 -3.86 39.30
CA PRO A 652 34.85 -4.65 38.07
C PRO A 652 33.51 -5.32 37.74
N GLY A 653 32.73 -5.69 38.76
CA GLY A 653 31.41 -6.32 38.59
C GLY A 653 30.39 -5.37 37.94
N ILE A 654 30.33 -4.13 38.43
CA ILE A 654 29.46 -3.07 37.87
C ILE A 654 29.92 -2.70 36.46
N VAL A 655 31.22 -2.56 36.23
CA VAL A 655 31.77 -2.24 34.90
C VAL A 655 31.38 -3.33 33.89
N SER A 656 31.52 -4.60 34.25
CA SER A 656 31.10 -5.74 33.41
C SER A 656 29.59 -5.71 33.13
N MET A 657 28.78 -5.33 34.11
CA MET A 657 27.33 -5.20 33.94
C MET A 657 26.96 -4.04 32.99
N ILE A 658 27.72 -2.93 33.04
CA ILE A 658 27.55 -1.79 32.13
C ILE A 658 27.96 -2.16 30.69
N THR A 659 29.13 -2.79 30.49
CA THR A 659 29.65 -3.05 29.13
C THR A 659 28.90 -4.16 28.40
N ARG A 660 28.27 -5.09 29.13
CA ARG A 660 27.40 -6.14 28.59
C ARG A 660 25.93 -5.72 28.45
N SER A 661 25.60 -4.51 28.89
CA SER A 661 24.23 -3.99 28.77
C SER A 661 23.85 -3.78 27.30
N PRO A 662 22.59 -4.07 26.90
CA PRO A 662 22.08 -3.68 25.59
C PRO A 662 22.11 -2.14 25.37
N ASN A 663 22.19 -1.34 26.45
CA ASN A 663 22.27 0.12 26.39
C ASN A 663 23.70 0.67 26.37
N TRP A 664 24.73 -0.20 26.30
CA TRP A 664 26.13 0.22 26.26
C TRP A 664 26.43 1.15 25.08
N GLU A 665 25.89 0.86 23.90
CA GLU A 665 26.10 1.69 22.71
C GLU A 665 25.53 3.10 22.88
N TRP A 666 24.31 3.19 23.42
CA TRP A 666 23.67 4.46 23.73
C TRP A 666 24.46 5.27 24.76
N LEU A 667 24.99 4.61 25.80
CA LEU A 667 25.84 5.26 26.79
C LEU A 667 27.15 5.81 26.16
N ARG A 668 27.83 5.02 25.32
CA ARG A 668 29.06 5.47 24.64
C ARG A 668 28.83 6.68 23.74
N ALA A 669 27.74 6.68 22.99
CA ALA A 669 27.34 7.81 22.15
C ALA A 669 27.14 9.10 22.97
N LEU A 670 26.34 9.02 24.03
CA LEU A 670 26.09 10.17 24.91
C LEU A 670 27.34 10.63 25.65
N TRP A 671 28.19 9.69 26.09
CA TRP A 671 29.47 10.02 26.71
C TRP A 671 30.36 10.81 25.77
N SER A 672 30.45 10.41 24.49
CA SER A 672 31.25 11.12 23.49
C SER A 672 30.85 12.60 23.41
N ARG A 673 29.55 12.88 23.25
CA ARG A 673 29.03 14.26 23.22
C ARG A 673 29.20 15.00 24.53
N ALA A 674 28.88 14.35 25.65
CA ALA A 674 28.97 14.94 26.97
C ALA A 674 30.40 15.35 27.31
N TRP A 675 31.36 14.46 27.02
CA TRP A 675 32.77 14.69 27.26
C TRP A 675 33.31 15.83 26.41
N MET A 676 32.96 15.90 25.12
CA MET A 676 33.39 17.01 24.25
C MET A 676 32.77 18.35 24.64
N THR A 677 31.63 18.33 25.32
CA THR A 677 30.93 19.55 25.76
C THR A 677 31.44 20.07 27.09
N ASP A 678 31.43 19.23 28.13
CA ASP A 678 31.85 19.57 29.49
C ASP A 678 32.42 18.31 30.17
N PRO A 679 33.75 18.07 30.04
CA PRO A 679 34.40 16.90 30.62
C PRO A 679 34.20 16.79 32.14
N LYS A 680 34.21 17.93 32.85
CA LYS A 680 34.11 17.95 34.32
C LYS A 680 32.74 17.46 34.76
N ARG A 681 31.68 17.99 34.13
CA ARG A 681 30.31 17.62 34.46
C ARG A 681 29.97 16.21 33.98
N ALA A 682 30.45 15.80 32.81
CA ALA A 682 30.30 14.44 32.32
C ALA A 682 30.92 13.43 33.30
N MET A 683 32.14 13.70 33.79
CA MET A 683 32.80 12.87 34.79
C MET A 683 32.01 12.81 36.10
N ALA A 684 31.55 13.96 36.60
CA ALA A 684 30.75 14.05 37.83
C ALA A 684 29.38 13.34 37.74
N ILE A 685 28.88 13.05 36.53
CA ILE A 685 27.66 12.28 36.32
C ILE A 685 27.96 10.77 36.32
N VAL A 686 29.00 10.36 35.60
CA VAL A 686 29.39 8.94 35.45
C VAL A 686 30.03 8.38 36.73
N SER A 687 30.67 9.22 37.55
CA SER A 687 31.26 8.82 38.83
C SER A 687 30.26 8.62 39.96
N ARG A 688 28.97 8.93 39.76
CA ARG A 688 27.94 8.76 40.79
C ARG A 688 27.64 7.28 41.00
N ASP A 689 27.44 6.90 42.24
CA ASP A 689 27.04 5.54 42.59
C ASP A 689 25.77 5.11 41.83
N ILE A 690 25.77 3.83 41.48
CA ILE A 690 24.64 3.16 40.83
C ILE A 690 24.28 1.94 41.65
N SER A 691 23.09 1.98 42.24
CA SER A 691 22.48 0.81 42.82
C SER A 691 21.95 -0.09 41.70
N PRO A 692 22.19 -1.42 41.75
CA PRO A 692 21.58 -2.38 40.84
C PRO A 692 20.05 -2.46 40.96
N LYS A 693 19.48 -1.89 42.03
CA LYS A 693 18.05 -1.85 42.30
C LYS A 693 17.56 -0.42 42.48
N ASP A 694 16.37 -0.12 41.95
CA ASP A 694 15.68 1.14 42.18
C ASP A 694 15.14 1.23 43.62
N GLU A 695 14.53 2.38 43.95
CA GLU A 695 13.90 2.64 45.25
C GLU A 695 12.76 1.66 45.60
N HIS A 696 12.23 0.94 44.59
CA HIS A 696 11.16 -0.05 44.71
C HIS A 696 11.68 -1.51 44.65
N GLY A 697 13.00 -1.71 44.61
CA GLY A 697 13.64 -3.03 44.55
C GLY A 697 13.73 -3.66 43.16
N ASN A 698 13.30 -2.97 42.10
CA ASN A 698 13.36 -3.44 40.71
C ASN A 698 14.79 -3.36 40.17
N ARG A 699 15.19 -4.37 39.39
CA ARG A 699 16.51 -4.40 38.76
C ARG A 699 16.63 -3.26 37.74
N GLN A 700 17.61 -2.38 37.92
CA GLN A 700 17.92 -1.30 36.98
C GLN A 700 19.06 -1.72 36.06
N ASP A 701 19.03 -1.23 34.82
CA ASP A 701 20.16 -1.29 33.91
C ASP A 701 21.08 -0.08 34.16
N PRO A 702 22.29 -0.29 34.71
CA PRO A 702 23.20 0.81 35.03
C PRO A 702 23.57 1.67 33.84
N ALA A 703 23.70 1.08 32.64
CA ALA A 703 24.08 1.81 31.44
C ALA A 703 22.96 2.77 31.02
N ALA A 704 21.71 2.31 31.08
CA ALA A 704 20.53 3.14 30.80
C ALA A 704 20.38 4.29 31.82
N VAL A 705 20.64 4.02 33.10
CA VAL A 705 20.60 5.05 34.15
C VAL A 705 21.68 6.11 33.93
N MET A 706 22.92 5.72 33.62
CA MET A 706 24.00 6.67 33.31
C MET A 706 23.67 7.50 32.07
N ALA A 707 23.19 6.85 31.00
CA ALA A 707 22.79 7.51 29.76
C ALA A 707 21.69 8.56 30.03
N GLY A 708 20.64 8.19 30.78
CA GLY A 708 19.58 9.12 31.18
C GLY A 708 20.09 10.31 32.00
N ARG A 709 21.06 10.09 32.90
CA ARG A 709 21.70 11.16 33.68
C ARG A 709 22.55 12.10 32.81
N LEU A 710 23.29 11.58 31.84
CA LEU A 710 24.07 12.39 30.89
C LEU A 710 23.16 13.23 29.99
N SER A 711 22.05 12.64 29.52
CA SER A 711 21.04 13.36 28.73
C SER A 711 20.43 14.51 29.53
N SER A 712 19.66 14.20 30.57
CA SER A 712 18.90 15.19 31.36
C SER A 712 19.78 16.16 32.14
N GLY A 713 20.94 15.69 32.59
CA GLY A 713 21.86 16.44 33.44
C GLY A 713 22.79 17.38 32.69
N LEU A 714 22.97 17.21 31.37
CA LEU A 714 23.92 18.00 30.57
C LEU A 714 23.38 18.27 29.16
N LEU A 715 23.16 17.24 28.36
CA LEU A 715 22.93 17.37 26.92
C LEU A 715 21.57 18.01 26.58
N ASP A 716 20.52 17.72 27.35
CA ASP A 716 19.19 18.24 27.05
C ASP A 716 19.13 19.76 27.12
N ARG A 717 19.87 20.36 28.08
CA ARG A 717 19.97 21.81 28.25
C ARG A 717 20.65 22.52 27.08
N LEU A 718 21.36 21.77 26.24
CA LEU A 718 22.13 22.29 25.11
C LEU A 718 21.38 22.14 23.78
N ASN A 719 20.26 21.41 23.74
CA ASN A 719 19.46 21.30 22.52
C ASN A 719 18.89 22.67 22.14
N GLY A 720 19.05 23.10 20.89
CA GLY A 720 18.57 24.42 20.42
C GLY A 720 19.45 25.61 20.80
N ALA A 721 20.58 25.38 21.48
CA ALA A 721 21.64 26.36 21.67
C ALA A 721 22.75 26.12 20.64
N VAL A 722 22.88 27.01 19.66
CA VAL A 722 23.93 26.92 18.64
C VAL A 722 25.25 27.46 19.15
N ARG A 723 26.30 26.73 18.75
CA ARG A 723 27.69 27.04 19.04
C ARG A 723 28.43 27.10 17.72
N ASP A 724 29.00 28.25 17.39
CA ASP A 724 29.69 28.44 16.11
C ASP A 724 30.92 27.53 15.98
N ASP A 725 31.46 27.03 17.10
CA ASP A 725 32.55 26.05 17.16
C ASP A 725 32.08 24.59 17.00
N TRP A 726 30.77 24.36 16.81
CA TRP A 726 30.17 23.02 16.67
C TRP A 726 29.85 22.68 15.22
N THR A 727 29.94 21.38 14.89
CA THR A 727 29.53 20.86 13.59
C THR A 727 28.07 21.22 13.34
N ALA A 728 27.84 21.98 12.26
CA ALA A 728 26.55 22.55 11.88
C ALA A 728 25.83 23.36 12.98
N GLY A 729 26.56 23.76 14.03
CA GLY A 729 26.01 24.42 15.22
C GLY A 729 25.38 23.49 16.27
N ILE A 730 25.31 22.17 16.02
CA ILE A 730 24.45 21.24 16.79
C ILE A 730 25.19 20.09 17.48
N ILE A 731 26.41 19.77 17.05
CA ILE A 731 27.20 18.67 17.62
C ILE A 731 28.61 19.14 17.94
N PRO A 732 29.14 18.87 19.14
CA PRO A 732 30.52 19.17 19.45
C PRO A 732 31.48 18.32 18.59
N PRO A 733 32.50 18.91 17.96
CA PRO A 733 33.41 18.19 17.08
C PRO A 733 34.21 17.16 17.88
N ILE A 734 34.34 15.95 17.33
CA ILE A 734 35.10 14.88 18.02
C ILE A 734 36.59 15.19 17.97
N LYS A 735 37.26 15.26 19.12
CA LYS A 735 38.73 15.42 19.22
C LYS A 735 39.37 14.08 19.58
N ALA A 736 40.13 13.51 18.65
CA ALA A 736 40.91 12.29 18.88
C ALA A 736 42.37 12.52 18.45
N SER A 737 43.32 11.91 19.17
CA SER A 737 44.76 12.09 18.94
C SER A 737 45.32 11.22 17.81
N GLY A 738 44.62 10.17 17.39
CA GLY A 738 45.02 9.27 16.31
C GLY A 738 44.04 9.32 15.14
N ASN A 739 44.58 9.26 13.91
CA ASN A 739 43.77 9.18 12.70
C ASN A 739 43.29 7.72 12.50
N THR A 740 42.12 7.40 13.03
CA THR A 740 41.50 6.07 12.88
C THR A 740 40.44 6.09 11.78
N ALA A 741 40.10 4.93 11.23
CA ALA A 741 39.02 4.84 10.24
C ALA A 741 37.66 5.28 10.81
N ALA A 742 37.41 5.06 12.12
CA ALA A 742 36.23 5.59 12.80
C ALA A 742 36.23 7.13 12.82
N LEU A 743 37.39 7.77 13.05
CA LEU A 743 37.50 9.23 13.01
C LEU A 743 37.26 9.78 11.60
N ASP A 744 37.81 9.13 10.57
CA ASP A 744 37.55 9.49 9.17
C ASP A 744 36.05 9.41 8.84
N LEU A 745 35.37 8.33 9.23
CA LEU A 745 33.90 8.21 9.08
C LEU A 745 33.14 9.31 9.82
N VAL A 746 33.55 9.65 11.06
CA VAL A 746 32.97 10.78 11.80
C VAL A 746 33.16 12.09 11.04
N ARG A 747 34.34 12.37 10.48
CA ARG A 747 34.61 13.59 9.71
C ARG A 747 33.79 13.68 8.43
N GLN A 748 33.66 12.56 7.71
CA GLN A 748 32.78 12.48 6.54
C GLN A 748 31.33 12.76 6.93
N ASN A 749 30.84 12.16 8.03
CA ASN A 749 29.49 12.40 8.54
C ASN A 749 29.28 13.86 9.01
N GLU A 750 30.22 14.44 9.75
CA GLU A 750 30.16 15.84 10.20
C GLU A 750 30.06 16.82 9.01
N LEU A 751 30.75 16.54 7.90
CA LEU A 751 30.63 17.29 6.66
C LEU A 751 29.21 17.20 6.07
N LEU A 752 28.63 16.00 6.02
CA LEU A 752 27.26 15.79 5.53
C LEU A 752 26.21 16.50 6.39
N ILE A 753 26.38 16.46 7.71
CA ILE A 753 25.50 17.18 8.66
C ILE A 753 25.57 18.69 8.39
N THR A 754 26.78 19.23 8.19
CA THR A 754 26.98 20.64 7.87
C THR A 754 26.33 21.02 6.54
N GLN A 755 26.54 20.22 5.49
CA GLN A 755 25.93 20.44 4.18
C GLN A 755 24.41 20.40 4.23
N ARG A 756 23.81 19.45 4.96
CA ARG A 756 22.35 19.35 5.12
C ARG A 756 21.80 20.56 5.88
N ALA A 757 22.42 20.94 7.00
CA ALA A 757 22.01 22.10 7.78
C ALA A 757 22.09 23.40 6.97
N ASP A 758 23.15 23.59 6.18
CA ASP A 758 23.30 24.75 5.31
C ASP A 758 22.28 24.75 4.17
N ALA A 759 21.95 23.58 3.61
CA ALA A 759 20.91 23.45 2.59
C ALA A 759 19.53 23.81 3.14
N LEU A 760 19.17 23.32 4.34
CA LEU A 760 17.94 23.67 5.04
C LEU A 760 17.85 25.17 5.32
N ALA A 761 18.94 25.79 5.77
CA ALA A 761 18.99 27.23 6.01
C ALA A 761 18.81 28.04 4.72
N ARG A 762 19.47 27.64 3.62
CA ARG A 762 19.28 28.28 2.31
C ARG A 762 17.86 28.14 1.79
N GLN A 763 17.24 26.97 1.96
CA GLN A 763 15.85 26.74 1.58
C GLN A 763 14.89 27.61 2.41
N ALA A 764 15.10 27.72 3.72
CA ALA A 764 14.30 28.59 4.57
C ALA A 764 14.48 30.09 4.21
N ALA A 765 15.68 30.48 3.76
CA ALA A 765 15.99 31.85 3.38
C ALA A 765 15.30 32.32 2.08
N THR A 766 14.73 31.42 1.27
CA THR A 766 13.94 31.84 0.08
C THR A 766 12.67 32.59 0.48
N GLY A 767 12.18 32.40 1.70
CA GLY A 767 10.96 33.06 2.19
C GLY A 767 9.68 32.54 1.55
N GLU A 768 9.70 31.37 0.89
CA GLU A 768 8.52 30.79 0.26
C GLU A 768 7.44 30.43 1.30
N GLN A 769 7.85 29.93 2.48
CA GLN A 769 6.93 29.47 3.52
C GLN A 769 6.61 30.57 4.55
N PRO A 770 5.36 30.72 5.02
CA PRO A 770 4.96 31.78 5.96
C PRO A 770 5.81 31.84 7.23
N TRP A 771 6.05 30.70 7.87
CA TRP A 771 6.87 30.64 9.09
C TRP A 771 8.29 31.19 8.89
N SER A 772 8.88 30.99 7.70
CA SER A 772 10.25 31.40 7.42
C SER A 772 10.38 32.93 7.38
N ARG A 773 9.36 33.62 6.85
CA ARG A 773 9.28 35.09 6.87
C ARG A 773 9.19 35.62 8.29
N THR A 774 8.29 35.04 9.09
CA THR A 774 8.13 35.38 10.51
C THR A 774 9.45 35.24 11.26
N VAL A 775 10.18 34.13 11.05
CA VAL A 775 11.46 33.91 11.72
C VAL A 775 12.53 34.89 11.23
N MET A 776 12.58 35.20 9.93
CA MET A 776 13.52 36.18 9.38
C MET A 776 13.29 37.60 9.94
N GLU A 777 12.04 38.02 10.10
CA GLU A 777 11.70 39.30 10.71
C GLU A 777 12.14 39.35 12.17
N THR A 778 11.85 38.30 12.94
CA THR A 778 12.27 38.15 14.33
C THR A 778 13.80 38.12 14.46
N ALA A 779 14.49 37.37 13.59
CA ALA A 779 15.94 37.31 13.54
C ALA A 779 16.56 38.70 13.33
N ARG A 780 16.01 39.50 12.41
CA ARG A 780 16.44 40.89 12.18
C ARG A 780 16.16 41.79 13.39
N LYS A 781 15.00 41.64 14.03
CA LYS A 781 14.60 42.44 15.20
C LYS A 781 15.50 42.19 16.41
N HIS A 782 15.91 40.94 16.63
CA HIS A 782 16.69 40.53 17.80
C HIS A 782 18.20 40.37 17.53
N GLY A 783 18.65 40.54 16.28
CA GLY A 783 20.06 40.39 15.89
C GLY A 783 20.58 38.93 15.90
N ASP A 784 19.67 37.95 15.92
CA ASP A 784 20.00 36.52 15.95
C ASP A 784 20.08 35.95 14.54
N HIS A 785 21.28 36.01 13.95
CA HIS A 785 21.52 35.58 12.56
C HIS A 785 21.39 34.06 12.35
N ASN A 786 21.44 33.28 13.44
CA ASN A 786 21.35 31.81 13.39
C ASN A 786 19.92 31.28 13.57
N LEU A 787 18.98 32.12 14.04
CA LEU A 787 17.61 31.70 14.37
C LEU A 787 16.90 30.97 13.21
N LEU A 788 17.06 31.45 11.98
CA LEU A 788 16.42 30.84 10.81
C LEU A 788 16.95 29.42 10.55
N ARG A 789 18.28 29.25 10.60
CA ARG A 789 18.94 27.95 10.47
C ARG A 789 18.44 26.99 11.56
N ASP A 790 18.29 27.48 12.78
CA ASP A 790 17.99 26.63 13.94
C ASP A 790 16.54 26.16 13.94
N VAL A 791 15.62 27.04 13.55
CA VAL A 791 14.24 26.64 13.29
C VAL A 791 14.18 25.64 12.14
N ALA A 792 14.93 25.83 11.06
CA ALA A 792 14.97 24.88 9.94
C ALA A 792 15.50 23.50 10.37
N ILE A 793 16.56 23.45 11.17
CA ILE A 793 17.11 22.20 11.74
C ILE A 793 16.09 21.53 12.66
N TYR A 794 15.45 22.28 13.56
CA TYR A 794 14.44 21.75 14.46
C TYR A 794 13.27 21.12 13.69
N ARG A 795 12.82 21.80 12.63
CA ARG A 795 11.73 21.31 11.79
C ARG A 795 12.10 20.00 11.10
N ASP A 796 13.32 19.89 10.55
CA ASP A 796 13.81 18.66 9.92
C ASP A 796 13.96 17.51 10.93
N MET A 797 14.57 17.78 12.09
CA MET A 797 14.81 16.77 13.15
C MET A 797 13.53 16.18 13.73
N TRP A 798 12.47 16.98 13.84
CA TRP A 798 11.22 16.60 14.50
C TRP A 798 10.04 16.46 13.54
N HIS A 799 10.29 16.48 12.23
CA HIS A 799 9.29 16.34 11.16
C HIS A 799 8.11 17.32 11.34
N ILE A 800 8.43 18.61 11.48
CA ILE A 800 7.43 19.67 11.64
C ILE A 800 7.07 20.24 10.27
N ASP A 801 5.89 19.86 9.78
CA ASP A 801 5.39 20.26 8.46
C ASP A 801 4.44 21.47 8.49
N ASP A 802 4.16 22.02 9.67
CA ASP A 802 3.23 23.16 9.85
C ASP A 802 3.74 24.41 9.11
N PRO A 803 3.00 24.96 8.12
CA PRO A 803 3.46 26.07 7.30
C PRO A 803 3.42 27.43 8.03
N ASP A 804 2.60 27.53 9.08
CA ASP A 804 2.32 28.79 9.77
C ASP A 804 3.12 28.91 11.07
N ARG A 805 3.29 27.80 11.79
CA ARG A 805 4.00 27.78 13.08
C ARG A 805 5.46 27.41 12.88
N PRO A 806 6.42 28.31 13.20
CA PRO A 806 7.85 28.04 13.04
C PRO A 806 8.34 26.73 13.66
N ILE A 807 7.92 26.44 14.89
CA ILE A 807 8.36 25.29 15.68
C ILE A 807 7.22 24.32 16.05
N GLY A 808 6.07 24.44 15.38
CA GLY A 808 4.90 23.58 15.61
C GLY A 808 4.27 23.74 17.00
N GLN A 809 3.40 22.80 17.37
CA GLN A 809 2.78 22.76 18.70
C GLN A 809 3.80 22.33 19.76
N ARG A 810 3.64 22.84 20.98
CA ARG A 810 4.48 22.43 22.11
C ARG A 810 4.31 20.92 22.35
N PRO A 811 5.39 20.13 22.31
CA PRO A 811 5.30 18.69 22.51
C PRO A 811 4.89 18.35 23.95
N PRO A 812 4.25 17.19 24.19
CA PRO A 812 3.85 16.77 25.52
C PRO A 812 5.07 16.55 26.42
N GLY A 813 4.98 16.89 27.70
CA GLY A 813 6.12 16.87 28.65
C GLY A 813 6.75 15.51 28.96
N ARG A 814 6.34 14.44 28.27
CA ARG A 814 7.02 13.14 28.26
C ARG A 814 8.18 13.09 27.24
N SER A 815 8.20 13.98 26.24
CA SER A 815 9.26 14.09 25.24
C SER A 815 10.31 15.12 25.67
N GLY A 816 11.01 14.84 26.77
CA GLY A 816 11.88 15.83 27.44
C GLY A 816 12.93 16.48 26.51
N ARG A 817 13.47 15.73 25.55
CA ARG A 817 14.44 16.23 24.57
C ARG A 817 13.82 17.21 23.56
N GLN A 818 12.67 16.86 22.99
CA GLN A 818 11.97 17.70 22.02
C GLN A 818 11.38 18.93 22.69
N GLU A 819 10.78 18.78 23.86
CA GLU A 819 10.22 19.88 24.65
C GLU A 819 11.29 20.90 25.03
N GLN A 820 12.47 20.42 25.45
CA GLN A 820 13.57 21.30 25.77
C GLN A 820 14.10 22.05 24.54
N HIS A 821 14.20 21.39 23.39
CA HIS A 821 14.58 22.03 22.12
C HIS A 821 13.51 23.08 21.71
N TRP A 822 12.22 22.73 21.83
CA TRP A 822 11.11 23.64 21.55
C TRP A 822 11.17 24.88 22.45
N CYS A 823 11.32 24.73 23.76
CA CYS A 823 11.40 25.83 24.73
C CYS A 823 12.57 26.79 24.44
N ASN A 824 13.70 26.28 23.95
CA ASN A 824 14.87 27.09 23.66
C ASN A 824 14.65 27.96 22.42
N LEU A 825 14.02 27.41 21.38
CA LEU A 825 13.67 28.17 20.19
C LEU A 825 12.50 29.12 20.45
N ASP A 826 11.50 28.70 21.20
CA ASP A 826 10.35 29.55 21.57
C ASP A 826 10.81 30.80 22.33
N ALA A 827 11.73 30.65 23.28
CA ALA A 827 12.30 31.78 24.02
C ALA A 827 13.05 32.76 23.10
N ARG A 828 13.74 32.26 22.06
CA ARG A 828 14.45 33.10 21.07
C ARG A 828 13.51 33.77 20.07
N ILE A 829 12.39 33.12 19.73
CA ILE A 829 11.40 33.65 18.80
C ILE A 829 10.51 34.71 19.48
N THR A 830 10.05 34.44 20.69
CA THR A 830 9.09 35.31 21.40
C THR A 830 9.78 36.38 22.24
N GLY A 831 11.05 36.18 22.60
CA GLY A 831 11.74 36.98 23.62
C GLY A 831 11.17 36.79 25.04
N GLN A 832 10.25 35.84 25.23
CA GLN A 832 9.58 35.56 26.51
C GLN A 832 9.76 34.09 26.88
N GLY A 833 10.68 33.79 27.80
CA GLY A 833 10.89 32.43 28.31
C GLY A 833 12.26 32.24 28.94
N SER A 834 12.38 31.30 29.89
CA SER A 834 13.66 31.01 30.57
C SER A 834 14.61 30.12 29.76
N GLY A 835 14.23 29.66 28.56
CA GLY A 835 15.03 28.73 27.75
C GLY A 835 15.36 27.41 28.46
N VAL A 836 14.52 26.98 29.41
CA VAL A 836 14.72 25.75 30.20
C VAL A 836 13.35 25.20 30.55
N VAL A 837 13.10 23.92 30.25
CA VAL A 837 11.99 23.17 30.84
C VAL A 837 12.31 23.05 32.32
N ASN A 838 11.61 23.81 33.17
CA ASN A 838 11.63 23.52 34.60
C ASN A 838 11.09 22.10 34.75
N PRO A 839 11.90 21.11 35.18
CA PRO A 839 11.36 19.78 35.46
C PRO A 839 10.27 20.02 36.49
N GLY A 840 9.03 19.73 36.12
CA GLY A 840 7.91 19.87 37.03
C GLY A 840 8.33 19.19 38.32
N LYS A 841 8.46 19.95 39.42
CA LYS A 841 8.52 19.36 40.74
C LYS A 841 7.36 18.39 40.75
N THR A 842 7.64 17.09 40.86
CA THR A 842 6.63 16.11 41.28
C THR A 842 5.91 16.80 42.41
N ARG A 843 4.62 17.13 42.21
CA ARG A 843 3.79 17.73 43.25
C ARG A 843 3.93 16.79 44.43
N LYS A 844 4.72 17.17 45.43
CA LYS A 844 4.60 16.58 46.76
C LYS A 844 3.14 16.80 47.09
N ALA A 845 2.37 15.72 47.13
CA ALA A 845 0.99 15.76 47.55
C ALA A 845 0.98 16.52 48.88
N ASN A 846 0.34 17.69 48.88
CA ASN A 846 0.12 18.46 50.09
C ASN A 846 -0.78 17.57 50.96
N ARG A 847 -0.20 16.95 51.99
CA ARG A 847 -0.97 16.42 53.11
C ARG A 847 -1.74 17.60 53.69
N ASN A 848 -3.06 17.46 53.77
CA ASN A 848 -4.05 18.43 54.26
C ASN A 848 -4.66 19.35 53.18
N ARG A 849 -5.60 18.79 52.42
CA ARG A 849 -6.95 19.37 52.28
C ARG A 849 -7.93 18.30 51.79
N THR A 850 -8.98 18.10 52.56
CA THR A 850 -10.13 17.22 52.33
C THR A 850 -11.03 17.79 51.24
N GLU A 851 -11.29 16.99 50.20
CA GLU A 851 -12.57 16.93 49.45
C GLU A 851 -12.59 15.64 48.61
N ASN A 852 -13.59 14.78 48.86
CA ASN A 852 -13.89 13.47 48.24
C ASN A 852 -14.60 13.63 46.86
N PRO A 853 -14.94 12.56 46.11
CA PRO A 853 -14.07 11.54 45.53
C PRO A 853 -14.34 11.31 44.01
N THR A 854 -13.40 10.63 43.38
CA THR A 854 -13.41 10.01 42.02
C THR A 854 -14.69 9.27 41.59
N PRO A 855 -14.99 9.20 40.27
CA PRO A 855 -15.61 8.01 39.67
C PRO A 855 -14.54 6.95 39.37
N ARG A 856 -14.74 5.74 39.91
CA ARG A 856 -13.90 4.55 39.71
C ARG A 856 -14.23 3.89 38.36
N VAL A 857 -13.19 3.46 37.64
CA VAL A 857 -13.27 2.35 36.67
C VAL A 857 -12.64 1.15 37.37
N GLU A 858 -13.45 0.11 37.58
CA GLU A 858 -13.09 -1.13 38.25
C GLU A 858 -12.36 -2.08 37.30
N THR A 859 -11.21 -2.59 37.73
CA THR A 859 -10.65 -3.86 37.27
C THR A 859 -11.20 -4.99 38.17
N PRO A 860 -11.75 -6.09 37.63
CA PRO A 860 -12.16 -7.23 38.43
C PRO A 860 -10.95 -8.07 38.88
N ASN A 861 -10.96 -8.48 40.15
CA ASN A 861 -10.05 -9.50 40.71
C ASN A 861 -10.71 -10.89 40.58
N PRO A 862 -9.96 -11.98 40.36
CA PRO A 862 -10.50 -13.33 40.20
C PRO A 862 -10.85 -13.95 41.55
N ALA A 863 -11.78 -14.91 41.52
CA ALA A 863 -12.26 -15.73 42.63
C ALA A 863 -13.31 -15.09 43.56
N ALA A 864 -14.56 -15.09 43.10
CA ALA A 864 -15.71 -15.35 43.97
C ALA A 864 -16.92 -15.85 43.13
N MET A 865 -17.44 -17.00 43.55
CA MET A 865 -18.83 -17.47 43.40
C MET A 865 -19.24 -18.15 42.09
N GLU A 866 -19.08 -19.47 42.15
CA GLU A 866 -20.04 -20.46 41.66
C GLU A 866 -21.51 -20.17 42.05
N GLU A 867 -22.38 -20.68 41.17
CA GLU A 867 -23.80 -21.03 41.32
C GLU A 867 -24.87 -19.92 41.38
N ARG A 868 -25.63 -19.78 40.28
CA ARG A 868 -26.95 -20.45 40.13
C ARG A 868 -27.56 -20.23 38.74
N ASN A 869 -27.85 -21.35 38.09
CA ASN A 869 -28.60 -21.50 36.84
C ASN A 869 -30.12 -21.24 37.07
N PRO A 870 -30.88 -20.83 36.04
CA PRO A 870 -32.07 -21.60 35.72
C PRO A 870 -32.30 -21.84 34.21
N GLN A 871 -32.42 -23.14 33.90
CA GLN A 871 -33.38 -23.80 33.00
C GLN A 871 -33.50 -23.36 31.53
N TRP A 872 -33.12 -24.25 30.60
CA TRP A 872 -34.08 -24.81 29.61
C TRP A 872 -33.85 -26.32 29.45
N LYS A 873 -34.95 -27.04 29.23
CA LYS A 873 -35.20 -28.47 29.45
C LYS A 873 -34.58 -29.40 28.42
N THR A 874 -34.02 -30.53 28.87
CA THR A 874 -33.94 -31.79 28.11
C THR A 874 -34.84 -32.84 28.77
N ARG A 875 -35.61 -33.55 27.94
CA ARG A 875 -36.46 -34.70 28.34
C ARG A 875 -35.59 -35.96 28.45
N GLN A 876 -35.72 -36.64 29.61
CA GLN A 876 -35.78 -38.10 29.90
C GLN A 876 -35.62 -39.06 28.70
N GLU A 877 -35.03 -40.27 28.76
CA GLU A 877 -34.45 -41.23 29.74
C GLU A 877 -34.11 -42.52 28.90
N PRO A 878 -33.64 -43.68 29.41
CA PRO A 878 -32.97 -44.02 30.68
C PRO A 878 -31.74 -44.98 30.55
N SER A 879 -31.00 -45.04 31.67
CA SER A 879 -30.22 -46.12 32.33
C SER A 879 -29.67 -47.36 31.57
N SER A 880 -28.40 -47.69 31.87
CA SER A 880 -28.04 -48.94 32.58
C SER A 880 -26.58 -48.95 33.05
N ASN A 881 -26.37 -49.59 34.20
CA ASN A 881 -25.14 -49.78 34.96
C ASN A 881 -24.08 -50.62 34.21
N ASN A 882 -22.79 -50.33 34.43
CA ASN A 882 -21.83 -51.23 35.11
C ASN A 882 -20.38 -50.71 34.99
N SER A 883 -19.73 -50.51 36.15
CA SER A 883 -18.28 -50.68 36.33
C SER A 883 -17.96 -52.19 36.48
N PRO A 884 -16.71 -52.64 36.72
CA PRO A 884 -15.37 -52.03 36.56
C PRO A 884 -14.41 -52.97 35.77
N ASP A 885 -13.17 -52.53 35.51
CA ASP A 885 -11.91 -53.28 35.78
C ASP A 885 -10.76 -52.94 34.81
N GLY A 886 -9.66 -52.46 35.42
CA GLY A 886 -8.33 -53.07 35.24
C GLY A 886 -7.47 -52.70 34.01
N PRO A 887 -6.13 -52.81 34.11
CA PRO A 887 -5.24 -51.74 33.64
C PRO A 887 -4.22 -52.16 32.56
N THR A 888 -3.24 -51.27 32.35
CA THR A 888 -1.91 -51.44 31.71
C THR A 888 -1.80 -51.40 30.17
N GLN A 889 -1.42 -50.23 29.65
CA GLN A 889 -0.08 -49.95 29.13
C GLN A 889 0.22 -48.45 29.11
#